data_AF-D6Z233-F1
#
_entry.id   AF-D6Z233-F1
#
_cell.length_a   1.000
_cell.length_b   1.000
_cell.length_c   1.000
_cell.angle_alpha   90.00
_cell.angle_beta   90.00
_cell.angle_gamma   90.00
#
_symmetry.space_group_name_H-M   'P 1'
#
loop_
_entity.id
_entity.type
_entity.pdbx_description
1 polymer ?
#
loop_
_entity_poly.entity_id
_entity_poly.type
_entity_poly.pdbx_seq_one_letter_code
_entity_poly.pdbx_strand_id
1 'polypeptide(L)'
;MGLKEKIARYHLYNEERIAKSVLLNPHKSNIIFAAVPYLLHVNHPDLPGYLNEPAAPCGICNYNPATAFSFELFHRFFPGQSVPRGEEKMLPGNLCAIRSLMTIGSVGTIAQSEKSDCDYWVSVHRSQLGARGMELLAEKCAAIAAWTAKKGVETHFFLMDIEQTRENSFESAAMEESAGTSLKILLKDELFRTHVLVAGKPLLWWFLPPGLEEKHYHGLVKRLVREHKINPDDYVDLGCVATIPREEIFGACLWQMNKALDSPFKSVIKFAYLELLLQDQQSSPALFSDKIKRLVTYPEKLPDQMEMLDPGEIDPYLLLAREIIAFYQQANNRPIRQWADLIRECLFLKTLEMVESQKHAKMGQKSHHKAIMEQMEDWDILPANRQHFLNFRYWQYRDLLAFGSRVHGYLAETYKRLRRVFKEIDPEVGLTISERDIATLGRKLFTFYEKKPNKIDYIRSVSRYHMTMEDITIHITKYQERFFYYAFQGNLDHNTIREQVGAAIRRDDHLVRLVTWLMVNGMLARHTKLHLTKNFLPIDLADIQILAEKMLDTFPMVDFSKIPPQHLVEQENILRALVVVNFFKEPVKGNKTLASTIISENSYGEYFLHDYNTLAQLKNALLTLLTRHYVSRWNNNLIVFIPNQDEISAIKNLLEKG
;
A
#
# COMPACT_ATOMS: atom_id res chain seq x y z
N MET A 1 2.98 -13.30 -37.55
CA MET A 1 3.41 -14.45 -36.72
C MET A 1 2.31 -15.49 -36.58
N GLY A 2 2.67 -16.77 -36.55
CA GLY A 2 1.73 -17.89 -36.32
C GLY A 2 1.45 -18.14 -34.83
N LEU A 3 0.41 -18.92 -34.49
CA LEU A 3 0.03 -19.17 -33.08
C LEU A 3 1.18 -19.79 -32.24
N LYS A 4 1.89 -20.78 -32.78
CA LYS A 4 3.03 -21.41 -32.09
C LYS A 4 4.13 -20.40 -31.73
N GLU A 5 4.42 -19.48 -32.65
CA GLU A 5 5.42 -18.44 -32.47
C GLU A 5 5.00 -17.44 -31.38
N LYS A 6 3.71 -17.10 -31.32
CA LYS A 6 3.12 -16.24 -30.27
C LYS A 6 3.18 -16.90 -28.89
N ILE A 7 2.90 -18.19 -28.82
CA ILE A 7 3.02 -18.99 -27.58
C ILE A 7 4.47 -19.00 -27.11
N ALA A 8 5.43 -19.30 -28.00
CA ALA A 8 6.85 -19.30 -27.65
C ALA A 8 7.32 -17.93 -27.15
N ARG A 9 6.92 -16.84 -27.83
CA ARG A 9 7.29 -15.47 -27.44
C ARG A 9 6.65 -15.05 -26.10
N TYR A 10 5.41 -15.46 -25.83
CA TYR A 10 4.80 -15.25 -24.51
C TYR A 10 5.53 -16.01 -23.40
N HIS A 11 5.90 -17.27 -23.62
CA HIS A 11 6.65 -18.04 -22.63
C HIS A 11 8.02 -17.42 -22.36
N LEU A 12 8.74 -16.98 -23.40
CA LEU A 12 10.00 -16.26 -23.23
C LEU A 12 9.81 -14.96 -22.42
N TYR A 13 8.79 -14.16 -22.73
CA TYR A 13 8.44 -12.99 -21.92
C TYR A 13 8.18 -13.35 -20.44
N ASN A 14 7.43 -14.42 -20.19
CA ASN A 14 7.14 -14.87 -18.84
C ASN A 14 8.40 -15.34 -18.08
N GLU A 15 9.26 -16.10 -18.75
CA GLU A 15 10.54 -16.58 -18.23
C GLU A 15 11.48 -15.42 -17.87
N GLU A 16 11.58 -14.42 -18.74
CA GLU A 16 12.36 -13.20 -18.47
C GLU A 16 11.84 -12.44 -17.25
N ARG A 17 10.51 -12.34 -17.08
CA ARG A 17 9.90 -11.72 -15.90
C ARG A 17 10.20 -12.52 -14.61
N ILE A 18 10.19 -13.84 -14.66
CA ILE A 18 10.62 -14.71 -13.54
C ILE A 18 12.10 -14.49 -13.24
N ALA A 19 12.96 -14.50 -14.27
CA ALA A 19 14.39 -14.32 -14.14
C ALA A 19 14.74 -12.98 -13.48
N LYS A 20 14.08 -11.87 -13.87
CA LYS A 20 14.23 -10.56 -13.21
C LYS A 20 13.88 -10.61 -11.72
N SER A 21 12.80 -11.28 -11.35
CA SER A 21 12.42 -11.46 -9.94
C SER A 21 13.48 -12.27 -9.17
N VAL A 22 13.96 -13.37 -9.75
CA VAL A 22 15.02 -14.21 -9.16
C VAL A 22 16.32 -13.43 -9.00
N LEU A 23 16.69 -12.62 -9.99
CA LEU A 23 17.84 -11.73 -9.89
C LEU A 23 17.67 -10.78 -8.71
N LEU A 24 16.49 -10.19 -8.48
CA LEU A 24 16.28 -9.28 -7.36
C LEU A 24 16.42 -9.98 -5.99
N ASN A 25 15.67 -11.06 -5.76
CA ASN A 25 15.68 -11.76 -4.48
C ASN A 25 15.43 -13.27 -4.67
N PRO A 26 16.52 -14.08 -4.81
CA PRO A 26 16.39 -15.51 -5.08
C PRO A 26 15.59 -16.27 -4.03
N HIS A 27 15.72 -15.91 -2.75
CA HIS A 27 14.99 -16.59 -1.66
C HIS A 27 13.49 -16.38 -1.78
N LYS A 28 13.07 -15.12 -1.96
CA LYS A 28 11.67 -14.74 -2.14
C LYS A 28 11.09 -15.34 -3.41
N SER A 29 11.83 -15.30 -4.52
CA SER A 29 11.39 -15.87 -5.79
C SER A 29 11.27 -17.39 -5.74
N ASN A 30 12.15 -18.09 -5.01
CA ASN A 30 12.02 -19.53 -4.81
C ASN A 30 10.77 -19.91 -3.99
N ILE A 31 10.37 -19.07 -3.03
CA ILE A 31 9.10 -19.24 -2.33
C ILE A 31 7.94 -19.04 -3.32
N ILE A 32 7.99 -17.95 -4.09
CA ILE A 32 6.90 -17.53 -4.99
C ILE A 32 6.68 -18.53 -6.13
N PHE A 33 7.73 -18.86 -6.87
CA PHE A 33 7.63 -19.62 -8.11
C PHE A 33 7.82 -21.12 -7.94
N ALA A 34 8.27 -21.59 -6.77
CA ALA A 34 8.60 -22.99 -6.56
C ALA A 34 7.84 -23.60 -5.38
N ALA A 35 8.00 -23.06 -4.16
CA ALA A 35 7.37 -23.65 -2.97
C ALA A 35 5.84 -23.48 -2.95
N VAL A 36 5.31 -22.29 -3.21
CA VAL A 36 3.86 -22.03 -3.21
C VAL A 36 3.09 -22.89 -4.24
N PRO A 37 3.46 -22.94 -5.54
CA PRO A 37 2.74 -23.79 -6.48
C PRO A 37 2.78 -25.26 -6.09
N TYR A 38 3.89 -25.73 -5.52
CA TYR A 38 4.01 -27.09 -5.01
C TYR A 38 3.01 -27.36 -3.86
N LEU A 39 2.96 -26.48 -2.85
CA LEU A 39 2.04 -26.61 -1.72
C LEU A 39 0.56 -26.56 -2.14
N LEU A 40 0.23 -25.76 -3.17
CA LEU A 40 -1.12 -25.75 -3.74
C LEU A 40 -1.44 -27.05 -4.50
N HIS A 41 -0.43 -27.66 -5.13
CA HIS A 41 -0.59 -28.88 -5.91
C HIS A 41 -0.85 -30.13 -5.07
N VAL A 42 -0.23 -30.27 -3.89
CA VAL A 42 -0.29 -31.48 -3.04
C VAL A 42 -1.12 -31.27 -1.77
N ASN A 43 -1.61 -32.33 -1.12
CA ASN A 43 -2.30 -32.21 0.19
C ASN A 43 -1.74 -33.25 1.19
N HIS A 44 -0.54 -33.00 1.68
CA HIS A 44 0.19 -33.96 2.51
C HIS A 44 0.32 -33.51 3.98
N PRO A 45 0.11 -34.39 4.98
CA PRO A 45 0.11 -34.04 6.42
C PRO A 45 1.34 -33.29 6.93
N ASP A 46 2.51 -33.57 6.36
CA ASP A 46 3.76 -32.93 6.78
C ASP A 46 3.93 -31.52 6.21
N LEU A 47 3.16 -31.14 5.18
CA LEU A 47 3.36 -29.89 4.45
C LEU A 47 2.41 -28.77 4.91
N PRO A 48 2.87 -27.50 4.87
CA PRO A 48 2.00 -26.36 5.11
C PRO A 48 0.80 -26.32 4.18
N GLY A 49 -0.37 -25.93 4.70
CA GLY A 49 -1.61 -25.90 3.94
C GLY A 49 -2.33 -27.25 3.83
N TYR A 50 -1.86 -28.28 4.54
CA TYR A 50 -2.59 -29.54 4.66
C TYR A 50 -3.96 -29.35 5.29
N LEU A 51 -4.96 -30.03 4.72
CA LEU A 51 -6.30 -30.15 5.26
C LEU A 51 -6.62 -31.64 5.47
N ASN A 52 -7.09 -31.99 6.67
CA ASN A 52 -7.53 -33.35 7.02
C ASN A 52 -8.94 -33.63 6.50
N GLU A 53 -9.14 -33.46 5.19
CA GLU A 53 -10.41 -33.57 4.49
C GLU A 53 -10.18 -34.35 3.19
N PRO A 54 -10.85 -35.50 2.96
CA PRO A 54 -10.67 -36.29 1.75
C PRO A 54 -10.99 -35.52 0.45
N ALA A 55 -11.86 -34.52 0.54
CA ALA A 55 -12.27 -33.66 -0.57
C ALA A 55 -11.43 -32.37 -0.68
N ALA A 56 -10.29 -32.28 0.02
CA ALA A 56 -9.42 -31.12 -0.02
C ALA A 56 -8.97 -30.81 -1.47
N PRO A 57 -9.28 -29.62 -2.00
CA PRO A 57 -8.90 -29.27 -3.37
C PRO A 57 -7.38 -29.22 -3.52
N CYS A 58 -6.88 -29.88 -4.55
CA CYS A 58 -5.47 -29.92 -4.89
C CYS A 58 -5.29 -29.99 -6.42
N GLY A 59 -4.05 -29.86 -6.86
CA GLY A 59 -3.70 -29.89 -8.27
C GLY A 59 -3.80 -28.54 -8.98
N ILE A 60 -2.76 -28.28 -9.78
CA ILE A 60 -2.68 -27.19 -10.74
C ILE A 60 -2.55 -27.83 -12.12
N CYS A 61 -3.39 -27.42 -13.08
CA CYS A 61 -3.30 -27.89 -14.46
C CYS A 61 -1.87 -27.76 -15.00
N ASN A 62 -1.40 -28.70 -15.82
CA ASN A 62 -0.09 -28.63 -16.50
C ASN A 62 1.12 -28.41 -15.57
N TYR A 63 0.97 -28.54 -14.25
CA TYR A 63 2.06 -28.42 -13.30
C TYR A 63 2.69 -29.79 -13.08
N ASN A 64 3.99 -29.87 -13.35
CA ASN A 64 4.79 -31.04 -13.06
C ASN A 64 5.72 -30.75 -11.88
N PRO A 65 5.38 -31.21 -10.65
CA PRO A 65 6.19 -30.93 -9.47
C PRO A 65 7.61 -31.49 -9.57
N ALA A 66 7.80 -32.62 -10.27
CA ALA A 66 9.11 -33.26 -10.43
C ALA A 66 10.14 -32.39 -11.18
N THR A 67 9.67 -31.52 -12.08
CA THR A 67 10.54 -30.59 -12.82
C THR A 67 10.49 -29.17 -12.26
N ALA A 68 9.36 -28.78 -11.65
CA ALA A 68 9.15 -27.42 -11.17
C ALA A 68 9.72 -27.16 -9.77
N PHE A 69 9.94 -28.20 -8.95
CA PHE A 69 10.47 -28.06 -7.60
C PHE A 69 11.60 -29.06 -7.33
N SER A 70 12.84 -28.59 -7.36
CA SER A 70 14.00 -29.47 -7.21
C SER A 70 14.08 -30.08 -5.81
N PHE A 71 14.60 -31.30 -5.71
CA PHE A 71 14.78 -32.02 -4.45
C PHE A 71 15.61 -31.22 -3.43
N GLU A 72 16.66 -30.54 -3.88
CA GLU A 72 17.47 -29.66 -3.03
C GLU A 72 16.64 -28.49 -2.46
N LEU A 73 15.81 -27.87 -3.30
CA LEU A 73 14.98 -26.75 -2.89
C LEU A 73 13.84 -27.20 -1.95
N PHE A 74 13.28 -28.38 -2.21
CA PHE A 74 12.31 -29.02 -1.31
C PHE A 74 12.89 -29.17 0.09
N HIS A 75 14.04 -29.84 0.24
CA HIS A 75 14.66 -30.06 1.55
C HIS A 75 15.11 -28.78 2.24
N ARG A 76 15.44 -27.73 1.47
CA ARG A 76 15.74 -26.41 2.02
C ARG A 76 14.53 -25.76 2.67
N PHE A 77 13.34 -25.87 2.08
CA PHE A 77 12.13 -25.25 2.63
C PHE A 77 11.40 -26.14 3.64
N PHE A 78 11.53 -27.46 3.50
CA PHE A 78 10.84 -28.49 4.26
C PHE A 78 11.83 -29.48 4.89
N PRO A 79 12.70 -29.01 5.81
CA PRO A 79 13.73 -29.86 6.40
C PRO A 79 13.10 -30.99 7.21
N GLY A 80 13.59 -32.22 7.01
CA GLY A 80 13.12 -33.41 7.71
C GLY A 80 11.79 -33.98 7.21
N GLN A 81 11.19 -33.38 6.18
CA GLN A 81 9.95 -33.87 5.59
C GLN A 81 10.25 -34.84 4.44
N SER A 82 9.36 -35.82 4.27
CA SER A 82 9.44 -36.73 3.13
C SER A 82 8.78 -36.11 1.92
N VAL A 83 9.37 -36.36 0.76
CA VAL A 83 8.77 -36.09 -0.54
C VAL A 83 7.49 -36.95 -0.65
N PRO A 84 6.28 -36.37 -0.80
CA PRO A 84 5.01 -37.09 -0.92
C PRO A 84 5.06 -38.11 -2.06
N ARG A 85 4.97 -39.40 -1.75
CA ARG A 85 5.01 -40.46 -2.78
C ARG A 85 3.66 -40.58 -3.48
N GLY A 86 3.61 -40.25 -4.78
CA GLY A 86 2.44 -40.48 -5.64
C GLY A 86 1.53 -39.27 -5.86
N GLU A 87 1.55 -38.27 -4.97
CA GLU A 87 0.87 -36.98 -5.13
C GLU A 87 1.66 -35.99 -6.01
N GLU A 88 2.91 -36.32 -6.36
CA GLU A 88 3.78 -35.54 -7.26
C GLU A 88 3.55 -35.84 -8.75
N LYS A 89 2.40 -36.42 -9.09
CA LYS A 89 2.08 -36.70 -10.48
C LYS A 89 1.35 -35.50 -11.04
N MET A 90 1.70 -35.16 -12.28
CA MET A 90 0.87 -34.26 -13.07
C MET A 90 -0.55 -34.85 -13.11
N LEU A 91 -1.50 -34.09 -12.56
CA LEU A 91 -2.89 -34.52 -12.47
C LEU A 91 -3.59 -34.30 -13.82
N PRO A 92 -4.50 -35.21 -14.22
CA PRO A 92 -5.42 -34.95 -15.32
C PRO A 92 -6.13 -33.61 -15.14
N GLY A 93 -6.35 -32.88 -16.23
CA GLY A 93 -6.96 -31.56 -16.18
C GLY A 93 -8.28 -31.55 -15.41
N ASN A 94 -9.17 -32.50 -15.63
CA ASN A 94 -10.47 -32.60 -14.92
C ASN A 94 -10.36 -32.80 -13.40
N LEU A 95 -9.21 -33.25 -12.88
CA LEU A 95 -8.97 -33.44 -11.46
C LEU A 95 -8.25 -32.26 -10.79
N CYS A 96 -7.71 -31.32 -11.58
CA CYS A 96 -7.04 -30.14 -11.04
C CYS A 96 -8.06 -29.14 -10.50
N ALA A 97 -7.91 -28.74 -9.23
CA ALA A 97 -8.70 -27.68 -8.62
C ALA A 97 -8.37 -26.30 -9.24
N ILE A 98 -7.09 -26.06 -9.52
CA ILE A 98 -6.58 -24.77 -10.01
C ILE A 98 -6.27 -24.87 -11.50
N ARG A 99 -6.83 -23.95 -12.29
CA ARG A 99 -6.62 -23.88 -13.74
C ARG A 99 -5.39 -23.08 -14.11
N SER A 100 -5.18 -21.98 -13.40
CA SER A 100 -4.03 -21.10 -13.59
C SER A 100 -3.68 -20.43 -12.27
N LEU A 101 -2.38 -20.37 -11.98
CA LEU A 101 -1.80 -19.64 -10.87
C LEU A 101 -0.89 -18.57 -11.46
N MET A 102 -1.25 -17.31 -11.23
CA MET A 102 -0.50 -16.16 -11.72
C MET A 102 -0.22 -15.20 -10.58
N THR A 103 0.90 -14.49 -10.62
CA THR A 103 1.07 -13.29 -9.77
C THR A 103 0.55 -12.07 -10.51
N ILE A 104 0.04 -11.07 -9.80
CA ILE A 104 -0.33 -9.75 -10.34
C ILE A 104 0.52 -8.65 -9.68
N GLY A 105 0.72 -7.51 -10.35
CA GLY A 105 1.35 -6.34 -9.77
C GLY A 105 2.84 -6.22 -10.07
N SER A 106 3.67 -6.00 -9.05
CA SER A 106 5.07 -5.61 -9.23
C SER A 106 6.04 -6.75 -9.49
N VAL A 107 5.64 -8.01 -9.28
CA VAL A 107 6.53 -9.16 -9.41
C VAL A 107 7.12 -9.26 -10.83
N GLY A 108 8.44 -9.36 -10.92
CA GLY A 108 9.19 -9.44 -12.16
C GLY A 108 9.34 -8.13 -12.92
N THR A 109 8.95 -6.98 -12.34
CA THR A 109 9.10 -5.65 -12.97
C THR A 109 10.14 -4.80 -12.25
N ILE A 110 10.52 -3.67 -12.86
CA ILE A 110 11.35 -2.63 -12.23
C ILE A 110 10.77 -2.05 -10.93
N ALA A 111 9.48 -2.25 -10.67
CA ALA A 111 8.80 -1.77 -9.47
C ALA A 111 8.83 -2.80 -8.32
N GLN A 112 9.38 -3.99 -8.55
CA GLN A 112 9.57 -5.00 -7.51
C GLN A 112 10.66 -4.54 -6.53
N SER A 113 10.39 -4.68 -5.23
CA SER A 113 11.35 -4.43 -4.16
C SER A 113 11.30 -5.55 -3.12
N GLU A 114 12.24 -5.55 -2.18
CA GLU A 114 12.20 -6.45 -1.03
C GLU A 114 10.90 -6.32 -0.22
N LYS A 115 10.36 -5.11 -0.12
CA LYS A 115 9.11 -4.79 0.59
C LYS A 115 7.84 -5.13 -0.20
N SER A 116 7.93 -5.50 -1.48
CA SER A 116 6.74 -5.81 -2.28
C SER A 116 5.99 -7.03 -1.72
N ASP A 117 4.68 -6.95 -1.62
CA ASP A 117 3.81 -8.10 -1.45
C ASP A 117 3.80 -8.98 -2.73
N CYS A 118 3.27 -10.21 -2.60
CA CYS A 118 2.99 -11.09 -3.73
C CYS A 118 1.51 -11.48 -3.74
N ASP A 119 0.77 -10.90 -4.69
CA ASP A 119 -0.63 -11.17 -4.92
C ASP A 119 -0.80 -12.30 -5.95
N TYR A 120 -1.42 -13.41 -5.56
CA TYR A 120 -1.76 -14.52 -6.44
C TYR A 120 -3.19 -14.41 -6.95
N TRP A 121 -3.33 -14.45 -8.27
CA TRP A 121 -4.58 -14.69 -8.96
C TRP A 121 -4.74 -16.20 -9.19
N VAL A 122 -5.66 -16.83 -8.46
CA VAL A 122 -5.92 -18.27 -8.51
C VAL A 122 -7.19 -18.53 -9.32
N SER A 123 -7.04 -18.91 -10.60
CA SER A 123 -8.17 -19.15 -11.49
C SER A 123 -8.75 -20.55 -11.29
N VAL A 124 -10.05 -20.61 -10.96
CA VAL A 124 -10.79 -21.84 -10.67
C VAL A 124 -12.13 -21.88 -11.40
N HIS A 125 -12.76 -23.06 -11.47
CA HIS A 125 -14.18 -23.18 -11.81
C HIS A 125 -14.97 -23.42 -10.53
N ARG A 126 -15.67 -22.40 -10.04
CA ARG A 126 -16.50 -22.49 -8.83
C ARG A 126 -17.60 -23.54 -8.97
N SER A 127 -18.15 -23.69 -10.18
CA SER A 127 -19.14 -24.73 -10.49
C SER A 127 -18.63 -26.15 -10.30
N GLN A 128 -17.32 -26.38 -10.46
CA GLN A 128 -16.69 -27.68 -10.26
C GLN A 128 -16.31 -27.92 -8.80
N LEU A 129 -15.80 -26.91 -8.10
CA LEU A 129 -15.38 -27.04 -6.70
C LEU A 129 -16.57 -27.03 -5.72
N GLY A 130 -17.67 -26.37 -6.08
CA GLY A 130 -18.79 -26.12 -5.17
C GLY A 130 -18.41 -25.20 -4.01
N ALA A 131 -19.38 -24.89 -3.14
CA ALA A 131 -19.17 -23.98 -2.00
C ALA A 131 -18.11 -24.52 -1.03
N ARG A 132 -18.23 -25.80 -0.61
CA ARG A 132 -17.27 -26.43 0.31
C ARG A 132 -15.87 -26.52 -0.27
N GLY A 133 -15.73 -26.82 -1.57
CA GLY A 133 -14.41 -26.83 -2.21
C GLY A 133 -13.78 -25.43 -2.23
N MET A 134 -14.55 -24.38 -2.49
CA MET A 134 -14.04 -23.01 -2.41
C MET A 134 -13.59 -22.63 -0.99
N GLU A 135 -14.36 -23.00 0.04
CA GLU A 135 -13.99 -22.78 1.44
C GLU A 135 -12.69 -23.50 1.81
N LEU A 136 -12.59 -24.80 1.50
CA LEU A 136 -11.38 -25.58 1.75
C LEU A 136 -10.16 -25.01 1.02
N LEU A 137 -10.32 -24.59 -0.24
CA LEU A 137 -9.22 -23.96 -0.97
C LEU A 137 -8.79 -22.63 -0.33
N ALA A 138 -9.75 -21.84 0.20
CA ALA A 138 -9.46 -20.61 0.93
C ALA A 138 -8.72 -20.88 2.24
N GLU A 139 -9.15 -21.89 3.01
CA GLU A 139 -8.47 -22.35 4.24
C GLU A 139 -7.02 -22.77 3.95
N LYS A 140 -6.81 -23.55 2.88
CA LYS A 140 -5.49 -23.95 2.40
C LYS A 140 -4.62 -22.74 2.02
N CYS A 141 -5.17 -21.79 1.26
CA CYS A 141 -4.46 -20.57 0.88
C CYS A 141 -4.08 -19.71 2.09
N ALA A 142 -4.97 -19.58 3.08
CA ALA A 142 -4.69 -18.85 4.32
C ALA A 142 -3.56 -19.50 5.14
N ALA A 143 -3.56 -20.84 5.23
CA ALA A 143 -2.49 -21.58 5.89
C ALA A 143 -1.14 -21.43 5.17
N ILE A 144 -1.13 -21.45 3.84
CA ILE A 144 0.08 -21.19 3.03
C ILE A 144 0.55 -19.74 3.23
N ALA A 145 -0.35 -18.76 3.22
CA ALA A 145 -0.02 -17.35 3.47
C ALA A 145 0.59 -17.13 4.86
N ALA A 146 0.08 -17.81 5.88
CA ALA A 146 0.67 -17.77 7.22
C ALA A 146 2.08 -18.39 7.24
N TRP A 147 2.32 -19.43 6.45
CA TRP A 147 3.64 -20.05 6.33
C TRP A 147 4.64 -19.15 5.58
N THR A 148 4.26 -18.55 4.46
CA THR A 148 5.12 -17.62 3.70
C THR A 148 5.46 -16.38 4.54
N ALA A 149 4.50 -15.85 5.31
CA ALA A 149 4.73 -14.74 6.22
C ALA A 149 5.82 -15.05 7.27
N LYS A 150 5.81 -16.27 7.83
CA LYS A 150 6.88 -16.75 8.75
C LYS A 150 8.25 -16.86 8.06
N LYS A 151 8.29 -16.95 6.73
CA LYS A 151 9.51 -16.95 5.91
C LYS A 151 9.88 -15.55 5.40
N GLY A 152 9.19 -14.50 5.87
CA GLY A 152 9.45 -13.11 5.50
C GLY A 152 8.91 -12.72 4.12
N VAL A 153 7.95 -13.47 3.58
CA VAL A 153 7.28 -13.15 2.31
C VAL A 153 5.80 -12.98 2.55
N GLU A 154 5.31 -11.75 2.41
CA GLU A 154 3.88 -11.47 2.46
C GLU A 154 3.22 -11.92 1.15
N THR A 155 2.25 -12.83 1.24
CA THR A 155 1.51 -13.35 0.09
C THR A 155 0.01 -13.27 0.33
N HIS A 156 -0.73 -12.84 -0.69
CA HIS A 156 -2.19 -12.79 -0.68
C HIS A 156 -2.72 -13.68 -1.79
N PHE A 157 -3.82 -14.40 -1.55
CA PHE A 157 -4.43 -15.29 -2.53
C PHE A 157 -5.85 -14.83 -2.85
N PHE A 158 -6.09 -14.51 -4.12
CA PHE A 158 -7.39 -14.13 -4.64
C PHE A 158 -7.95 -15.31 -5.43
N LEU A 159 -8.98 -15.96 -4.88
CA LEU A 159 -9.67 -17.07 -5.55
C LEU A 159 -10.67 -16.52 -6.55
N MET A 160 -10.39 -16.71 -7.84
CA MET A 160 -11.11 -16.07 -8.93
C MET A 160 -11.82 -17.10 -9.79
N ASP A 161 -13.16 -17.01 -9.86
CA ASP A 161 -13.93 -17.81 -10.80
C ASP A 161 -13.73 -17.30 -12.23
N ILE A 162 -13.46 -18.23 -13.15
CA ILE A 162 -13.16 -17.93 -14.54
C ILE A 162 -14.35 -17.28 -15.25
N GLU A 163 -15.56 -17.78 -15.03
CA GLU A 163 -16.77 -17.30 -15.71
C GLU A 163 -17.15 -15.91 -15.19
N GLN A 164 -17.13 -15.73 -13.86
CA GLN A 164 -17.37 -14.43 -13.24
C GLN A 164 -16.33 -13.38 -13.65
N THR A 165 -15.07 -13.78 -13.82
CA THR A 165 -14.02 -12.89 -14.34
C THR A 165 -14.25 -12.53 -15.80
N ARG A 166 -14.69 -13.50 -16.62
CA ARG A 166 -15.01 -13.28 -18.03
C ARG A 166 -16.10 -12.22 -18.20
N GLU A 167 -17.14 -12.32 -17.38
CA GLU A 167 -18.31 -11.43 -17.37
C GLU A 167 -18.11 -10.14 -16.57
N ASN A 168 -16.93 -9.94 -15.95
CA ASN A 168 -16.67 -8.84 -15.02
C ASN A 168 -17.69 -8.77 -13.87
N SER A 169 -18.24 -9.92 -13.45
CA SER A 169 -19.26 -10.04 -12.40
C SER A 169 -18.67 -10.42 -11.04
N PHE A 170 -17.39 -10.80 -10.96
CA PHE A 170 -16.72 -11.25 -9.74
C PHE A 170 -16.77 -10.23 -8.59
N GLU A 171 -16.71 -10.79 -7.38
CA GLU A 171 -16.45 -10.07 -6.14
C GLU A 171 -14.95 -10.22 -5.78
N SER A 172 -14.34 -9.19 -5.22
CA SER A 172 -12.92 -9.13 -4.84
C SER A 172 -12.84 -8.75 -3.37
N ALA A 173 -11.94 -9.38 -2.59
CA ALA A 173 -11.72 -9.01 -1.19
C ALA A 173 -11.30 -7.54 -1.01
N ALA A 174 -10.71 -6.91 -2.04
CA ALA A 174 -10.46 -5.47 -2.05
C ALA A 174 -11.75 -4.61 -2.00
N MET A 175 -12.92 -5.22 -2.26
CA MET A 175 -14.24 -4.59 -2.14
C MET A 175 -14.71 -4.45 -0.68
N GLU A 176 -14.24 -5.30 0.24
CA GLU A 176 -14.64 -5.23 1.66
C GLU A 176 -14.03 -4.00 2.36
N GLU A 177 -12.96 -3.41 1.82
CA GLU A 177 -12.24 -2.26 2.38
C GLU A 177 -12.76 -0.86 1.94
N SER A 178 -14.01 -0.73 1.45
CA SER A 178 -14.75 0.54 1.10
C SER A 178 -14.74 1.02 -0.35
N ALA A 179 -14.32 0.22 -1.33
CA ALA A 179 -14.46 0.58 -2.75
C ALA A 179 -15.27 -0.50 -3.48
N GLY A 180 -16.53 -0.68 -3.05
CA GLY A 180 -17.48 -1.66 -3.60
C GLY A 180 -17.53 -1.62 -5.13
N THR A 181 -17.77 -2.77 -5.78
CA THR A 181 -18.14 -2.97 -7.22
C THR A 181 -17.32 -2.29 -8.32
N SER A 182 -16.34 -1.44 -8.00
CA SER A 182 -15.90 -0.34 -8.88
C SER A 182 -14.41 -0.40 -9.20
N LEU A 183 -13.82 -1.60 -9.26
CA LEU A 183 -12.42 -1.82 -9.67
C LEU A 183 -12.22 -3.06 -10.55
N LYS A 184 -13.31 -3.66 -11.06
CA LYS A 184 -13.26 -4.98 -11.71
C LYS A 184 -12.47 -4.95 -13.01
N ILE A 185 -12.75 -3.98 -13.88
CA ILE A 185 -12.14 -3.88 -15.21
C ILE A 185 -10.71 -3.34 -15.10
N LEU A 186 -10.44 -2.41 -14.18
CA LEU A 186 -9.11 -1.92 -13.83
C LEU A 186 -8.21 -3.01 -13.26
N LEU A 187 -8.75 -3.85 -12.37
CA LEU A 187 -8.00 -4.97 -11.81
C LEU A 187 -7.72 -6.01 -12.89
N LYS A 188 -8.68 -6.29 -13.76
CA LYS A 188 -8.51 -7.18 -14.92
C LYS A 188 -7.51 -6.62 -15.94
N ASP A 189 -7.52 -5.31 -16.19
CA ASP A 189 -6.47 -4.64 -16.96
C ASP A 189 -5.12 -4.86 -16.29
N GLU A 190 -4.97 -4.54 -15.00
CA GLU A 190 -3.72 -4.75 -14.24
C GLU A 190 -3.23 -6.20 -14.32
N LEU A 191 -4.13 -7.18 -14.22
CA LEU A 191 -3.83 -8.60 -14.44
C LEU A 191 -3.23 -8.80 -15.84
N PHE A 192 -3.91 -8.34 -16.87
CA PHE A 192 -3.51 -8.58 -18.26
C PHE A 192 -2.17 -7.93 -18.60
N ARG A 193 -1.86 -6.74 -18.10
CA ARG A 193 -0.56 -6.08 -18.35
C ARG A 193 0.59 -6.56 -17.47
N THR A 194 0.33 -7.02 -16.23
CA THR A 194 1.42 -7.28 -15.26
C THR A 194 1.66 -8.73 -14.91
N HIS A 195 0.73 -9.65 -15.19
CA HIS A 195 0.85 -10.98 -14.62
C HIS A 195 2.11 -11.73 -15.03
N VAL A 196 2.52 -12.61 -14.13
CA VAL A 196 3.50 -13.67 -14.40
C VAL A 196 2.79 -14.99 -14.16
N LEU A 197 2.75 -15.85 -15.17
CA LEU A 197 2.27 -17.22 -15.05
C LEU A 197 3.25 -18.03 -14.21
N VAL A 198 2.80 -18.45 -13.02
CA VAL A 198 3.59 -19.25 -12.07
C VAL A 198 3.48 -20.72 -12.40
N ALA A 199 2.25 -21.18 -12.62
CA ALA A 199 1.91 -22.55 -12.99
C ALA A 199 0.52 -22.58 -13.62
N GLY A 200 0.18 -23.59 -14.41
CA GLY A 200 -1.16 -23.67 -15.00
C GLY A 200 -1.24 -23.34 -16.48
N LYS A 201 -2.48 -23.11 -16.92
CA LYS A 201 -2.82 -22.73 -18.27
C LYS A 201 -2.61 -21.22 -18.48
N PRO A 202 -2.04 -20.77 -19.61
CA PRO A 202 -1.93 -19.35 -19.94
C PRO A 202 -3.31 -18.74 -20.28
N LEU A 203 -3.39 -17.41 -20.23
CA LEU A 203 -4.60 -16.69 -20.64
C LEU A 203 -4.80 -16.74 -22.16
N LEU A 204 -6.00 -17.11 -22.62
CA LEU A 204 -6.33 -17.14 -24.05
C LEU A 204 -6.15 -15.76 -24.71
N TRP A 205 -6.40 -14.70 -23.94
CA TRP A 205 -6.32 -13.32 -24.42
C TRP A 205 -4.99 -12.97 -25.09
N TRP A 206 -3.84 -13.53 -24.65
CA TRP A 206 -2.55 -13.27 -25.28
C TRP A 206 -2.46 -13.68 -26.75
N PHE A 207 -3.29 -14.64 -27.16
CA PHE A 207 -3.20 -15.30 -28.46
C PHE A 207 -4.32 -14.91 -29.43
N LEU A 208 -5.13 -13.92 -29.04
CA LEU A 208 -6.14 -13.28 -29.88
C LEU A 208 -5.72 -11.86 -30.22
N PRO A 209 -6.10 -11.28 -31.37
CA PRO A 209 -5.73 -9.91 -31.73
C PRO A 209 -5.95 -8.86 -30.61
N PRO A 210 -5.07 -7.85 -30.46
CA PRO A 210 -5.31 -6.73 -29.55
C PRO A 210 -6.45 -5.84 -30.08
N GLY A 211 -7.13 -5.10 -29.21
CA GLY A 211 -8.18 -4.14 -29.56
C GLY A 211 -9.52 -4.77 -29.93
N LEU A 212 -9.78 -6.02 -29.52
CA LEU A 212 -11.06 -6.68 -29.78
C LEU A 212 -12.12 -6.23 -28.76
N GLU A 213 -13.24 -5.73 -29.28
CA GLU A 213 -14.46 -5.57 -28.49
C GLU A 213 -15.06 -6.93 -28.11
N GLU A 214 -15.87 -6.94 -27.07
CA GLU A 214 -16.41 -8.15 -26.46
C GLU A 214 -17.15 -9.07 -27.44
N LYS A 215 -18.03 -8.53 -28.28
CA LYS A 215 -18.77 -9.32 -29.28
C LYS A 215 -17.81 -9.95 -30.30
N HIS A 216 -16.81 -9.20 -30.75
CA HIS A 216 -15.81 -9.66 -31.73
C HIS A 216 -14.87 -10.71 -31.12
N TYR A 217 -14.48 -10.54 -29.85
CA TYR A 217 -13.71 -11.51 -29.09
C TYR A 217 -14.44 -12.86 -29.02
N HIS A 218 -15.68 -12.87 -28.52
CA HIS A 218 -16.46 -14.11 -28.38
C HIS A 218 -16.75 -14.78 -29.73
N GLY A 219 -17.07 -13.98 -30.77
CA GLY A 219 -17.26 -14.49 -32.12
C GLY A 219 -15.99 -15.15 -32.69
N LEU A 220 -14.83 -14.54 -32.44
CA LEU A 220 -13.54 -15.08 -32.87
C LEU A 220 -13.21 -16.38 -32.14
N VAL A 221 -13.37 -16.44 -30.82
CA VAL A 221 -13.13 -17.65 -30.01
C VAL A 221 -13.98 -18.80 -30.55
N LYS A 222 -15.30 -18.60 -30.66
CA LYS A 222 -16.23 -19.63 -31.20
C LYS A 222 -15.80 -20.13 -32.57
N ARG A 223 -15.38 -19.23 -33.45
CA ARG A 223 -14.88 -19.58 -34.78
C ARG A 223 -13.59 -20.42 -34.71
N LEU A 224 -12.60 -20.00 -33.93
CA LEU A 224 -11.31 -20.70 -33.83
C LEU A 224 -11.46 -22.10 -33.24
N VAL A 225 -12.37 -22.27 -32.27
CA VAL A 225 -12.70 -23.59 -31.70
C VAL A 225 -13.37 -24.48 -32.74
N ARG A 226 -14.38 -23.98 -33.44
CA ARG A 226 -15.08 -24.71 -34.52
C ARG A 226 -14.15 -25.11 -35.66
N GLU A 227 -13.16 -24.27 -35.96
CA GLU A 227 -12.15 -24.52 -37.00
C GLU A 227 -10.97 -25.37 -36.48
N HIS A 228 -11.01 -25.88 -35.25
CA HIS A 228 -9.93 -26.65 -34.61
C HIS A 228 -8.57 -25.94 -34.61
N LYS A 229 -8.57 -24.60 -34.63
CA LYS A 229 -7.34 -23.78 -34.58
C LYS A 229 -6.82 -23.59 -33.16
N ILE A 230 -7.70 -23.71 -32.17
CA ILE A 230 -7.38 -23.70 -30.73
C ILE A 230 -8.20 -24.79 -30.03
N ASN A 231 -7.63 -25.36 -28.97
CA ASN A 231 -8.37 -26.16 -28.00
C ASN A 231 -8.66 -25.29 -26.76
N PRO A 232 -9.93 -25.04 -26.39
CA PRO A 232 -10.28 -24.29 -25.19
C PRO A 232 -9.63 -24.82 -23.91
N ASP A 233 -9.41 -26.14 -23.82
CA ASP A 233 -8.83 -26.76 -22.64
C ASP A 233 -7.34 -26.43 -22.45
N ASP A 234 -6.67 -25.81 -23.42
CA ASP A 234 -5.26 -25.42 -23.25
C ASP A 234 -5.10 -24.07 -22.54
N TYR A 235 -6.19 -23.31 -22.39
CA TYR A 235 -6.16 -21.91 -21.95
C TYR A 235 -7.15 -21.63 -20.81
N VAL A 236 -6.94 -20.50 -20.13
CA VAL A 236 -7.98 -19.85 -19.31
C VAL A 236 -8.53 -18.66 -20.08
N ASP A 237 -9.81 -18.68 -20.40
CA ASP A 237 -10.49 -17.56 -21.07
C ASP A 237 -11.19 -16.65 -20.06
N LEU A 238 -10.53 -15.54 -19.75
CA LEU A 238 -11.08 -14.46 -18.92
C LEU A 238 -11.75 -13.37 -19.77
N GLY A 239 -11.96 -13.57 -21.07
CA GLY A 239 -12.53 -12.54 -21.96
C GLY A 239 -11.54 -11.43 -22.32
N CYS A 240 -12.05 -10.34 -22.89
CA CYS A 240 -11.27 -9.14 -23.19
C CYS A 240 -11.46 -8.03 -22.13
N VAL A 241 -10.66 -6.97 -22.26
CA VAL A 241 -10.84 -5.70 -21.56
C VAL A 241 -11.08 -4.66 -22.66
N ALA A 242 -12.32 -4.19 -22.80
CA ALA A 242 -12.67 -3.26 -23.89
C ALA A 242 -12.45 -1.81 -23.47
N THR A 243 -13.22 -1.34 -22.48
CA THR A 243 -13.17 0.04 -21.98
C THR A 243 -13.37 0.05 -20.48
N ILE A 244 -12.64 0.91 -19.77
CA ILE A 244 -12.81 1.11 -18.34
C ILE A 244 -13.83 2.25 -18.12
N PRO A 245 -14.96 2.00 -17.43
CA PRO A 245 -15.96 3.03 -17.14
C PRO A 245 -15.37 4.18 -16.32
N ARG A 246 -15.88 5.40 -16.53
CA ARG A 246 -15.38 6.60 -15.82
C ARG A 246 -15.66 6.54 -14.34
N GLU A 247 -16.76 5.89 -13.97
CA GLU A 247 -17.19 5.62 -12.61
C GLU A 247 -16.14 4.75 -11.91
N GLU A 248 -15.67 3.70 -12.60
CA GLU A 248 -14.62 2.82 -12.10
C GLU A 248 -13.30 3.56 -11.86
N ILE A 249 -12.92 4.44 -12.80
CA ILE A 249 -11.74 5.29 -12.66
C ILE A 249 -11.86 6.23 -11.46
N PHE A 250 -13.04 6.83 -11.24
CA PHE A 250 -13.28 7.71 -10.09
C PHE A 250 -13.17 6.95 -8.76
N GLY A 251 -13.73 5.75 -8.68
CA GLY A 251 -13.61 4.86 -7.51
C GLY A 251 -12.17 4.51 -7.21
N ALA A 252 -11.40 4.17 -8.25
CA ALA A 252 -9.96 3.91 -8.13
C ALA A 252 -9.19 5.12 -7.62
N CYS A 253 -9.57 6.34 -7.99
CA CYS A 253 -8.91 7.55 -7.50
C CYS A 253 -9.15 7.76 -6.00
N LEU A 254 -10.39 7.59 -5.52
CA LEU A 254 -10.69 7.65 -4.09
C LEU A 254 -9.91 6.61 -3.30
N TRP A 255 -9.80 5.39 -3.83
CA TRP A 255 -9.00 4.32 -3.23
C TRP A 255 -7.52 4.68 -3.15
N GLN A 256 -6.92 5.12 -4.26
CA GLN A 256 -5.51 5.48 -4.29
C GLN A 256 -5.20 6.66 -3.36
N MET A 257 -6.16 7.57 -3.14
CA MET A 257 -5.92 8.75 -2.30
C MET A 257 -5.78 8.35 -0.83
N ASN A 258 -6.53 7.33 -0.41
CA ASN A 258 -6.42 6.74 0.91
C ASN A 258 -5.12 5.95 1.08
N LYS A 259 -4.74 5.13 0.10
CA LYS A 259 -3.45 4.39 0.15
C LYS A 259 -2.23 5.31 0.06
N ALA A 260 -2.38 6.52 -0.51
CA ALA A 260 -1.31 7.50 -0.61
C ALA A 260 -0.82 8.03 0.76
N LEU A 261 -1.63 7.90 1.81
CA LEU A 261 -1.22 8.24 3.17
C LEU A 261 -0.09 7.35 3.69
N ASP A 262 -0.03 6.09 3.21
CA ASP A 262 0.95 5.10 3.65
C ASP A 262 2.03 4.84 2.58
N SER A 263 1.66 4.82 1.29
CA SER A 263 2.55 4.53 0.16
C SER A 263 2.37 5.54 -1.00
N PRO A 264 2.80 6.81 -0.83
CA PRO A 264 2.47 7.86 -1.80
C PRO A 264 3.11 7.68 -3.17
N PHE A 265 4.31 7.13 -3.30
CA PHE A 265 4.97 7.03 -4.62
C PHE A 265 4.18 6.11 -5.56
N LYS A 266 3.82 4.91 -5.08
CA LYS A 266 2.95 3.96 -5.81
C LYS A 266 1.60 4.61 -6.13
N SER A 267 1.01 5.34 -5.17
CA SER A 267 -0.27 6.01 -5.37
C SER A 267 -0.19 7.15 -6.39
N VAL A 268 0.89 7.95 -6.42
CA VAL A 268 1.10 9.00 -7.43
C VAL A 268 1.15 8.39 -8.84
N ILE A 269 1.92 7.31 -9.02
CA ILE A 269 2.03 6.62 -10.31
C ILE A 269 0.68 6.06 -10.76
N LYS A 270 -0.05 5.42 -9.83
CA LYS A 270 -1.40 4.89 -10.13
C LYS A 270 -2.39 6.03 -10.41
N PHE A 271 -2.34 7.15 -9.71
CA PHE A 271 -3.15 8.35 -10.00
C PHE A 271 -2.86 8.92 -11.39
N ALA A 272 -1.59 9.00 -11.75
CA ALA A 272 -1.14 9.51 -13.03
C ALA A 272 -1.65 8.62 -14.18
N TYR A 273 -1.68 7.30 -13.98
CA TYR A 273 -2.31 6.37 -14.92
C TYR A 273 -3.83 6.58 -15.04
N LEU A 274 -4.53 6.79 -13.92
CA LEU A 274 -5.98 7.04 -13.93
C LEU A 274 -6.33 8.37 -14.65
N GLU A 275 -5.50 9.40 -14.49
CA GLU A 275 -5.65 10.66 -15.23
C GLU A 275 -5.38 10.48 -16.74
N LEU A 276 -4.34 9.70 -17.10
CA LEU A 276 -4.08 9.31 -18.49
C LEU A 276 -5.29 8.60 -19.10
N LEU A 277 -5.84 7.58 -18.42
CA LEU A 277 -7.01 6.83 -18.90
C LEU A 277 -8.22 7.73 -19.18
N LEU A 278 -8.47 8.75 -18.36
CA LEU A 278 -9.60 9.65 -18.55
C LEU A 278 -9.46 10.58 -19.75
N GLN A 279 -8.24 11.04 -20.04
CA GLN A 279 -8.00 11.85 -21.24
C GLN A 279 -8.08 10.99 -22.50
N ASP A 280 -7.59 9.74 -22.43
CA ASP A 280 -7.60 8.78 -23.53
C ASP A 280 -9.03 8.48 -24.03
N GLN A 281 -10.02 8.46 -23.13
CA GLN A 281 -11.43 8.25 -23.50
C GLN A 281 -12.02 9.32 -24.45
N GLN A 282 -11.33 10.45 -24.67
CA GLN A 282 -11.73 11.46 -25.66
C GLN A 282 -11.20 11.17 -27.07
N SER A 283 -10.32 10.20 -27.25
CA SER A 283 -9.64 9.90 -28.54
C SER A 283 -9.57 8.40 -28.88
N SER A 284 -10.29 7.54 -28.14
CA SER A 284 -10.32 6.06 -28.24
C SER A 284 -8.99 5.35 -28.53
N PRO A 285 -7.95 5.45 -27.68
CA PRO A 285 -6.79 4.56 -27.80
C PRO A 285 -7.01 3.24 -27.08
N ALA A 286 -6.23 2.24 -27.52
CA ALA A 286 -6.23 0.92 -26.91
C ALA A 286 -5.70 0.99 -25.47
N LEU A 287 -6.31 0.20 -24.57
CA LEU A 287 -5.86 0.06 -23.19
C LEU A 287 -4.38 -0.34 -23.12
N PHE A 288 -3.73 0.01 -22.01
CA PHE A 288 -2.30 -0.25 -21.84
C PHE A 288 -1.97 -1.75 -21.90
N SER A 289 -2.85 -2.62 -21.40
CA SER A 289 -2.75 -4.07 -21.57
C SER A 289 -2.64 -4.49 -23.05
N ASP A 290 -3.45 -3.92 -23.94
CA ASP A 290 -3.36 -4.20 -25.37
C ASP A 290 -2.04 -3.72 -26.00
N LYS A 291 -1.43 -2.66 -25.47
CA LYS A 291 -0.10 -2.20 -25.91
C LYS A 291 0.98 -3.21 -25.53
N ILE A 292 0.97 -3.71 -24.28
CA ILE A 292 1.88 -4.77 -23.84
C ILE A 292 1.69 -6.03 -24.67
N LYS A 293 0.44 -6.46 -24.88
CA LYS A 293 0.11 -7.59 -25.75
C LYS A 293 0.63 -7.42 -27.17
N ARG A 294 0.56 -6.21 -27.73
CA ARG A 294 1.11 -5.92 -29.04
C ARG A 294 2.63 -6.12 -29.07
N LEU A 295 3.35 -5.60 -28.08
CA LEU A 295 4.81 -5.76 -28.00
C LEU A 295 5.24 -7.23 -27.83
N VAL A 296 4.48 -8.01 -27.05
CA VAL A 296 4.82 -9.40 -26.75
C VAL A 296 4.35 -10.36 -27.83
N THR A 297 3.07 -10.41 -28.20
CA THR A 297 2.53 -11.47 -29.07
C THR A 297 2.01 -11.00 -30.43
N TYR A 298 1.99 -9.68 -30.69
CA TYR A 298 1.62 -9.12 -32.00
C TYR A 298 2.59 -8.04 -32.49
N PRO A 299 3.92 -8.24 -32.45
CA PRO A 299 4.86 -7.23 -32.91
C PRO A 299 4.67 -6.91 -34.40
N GLU A 300 4.09 -7.83 -35.19
CA GLU A 300 3.71 -7.57 -36.59
C GLU A 300 2.61 -6.50 -36.76
N LYS A 301 1.96 -6.08 -35.67
CA LYS A 301 0.95 -5.01 -35.65
C LYS A 301 1.49 -3.70 -35.07
N LEU A 302 2.78 -3.63 -34.78
CA LEU A 302 3.43 -2.37 -34.38
C LEU A 302 3.46 -1.42 -35.59
N PRO A 303 3.41 -0.09 -35.37
CA PRO A 303 3.61 0.88 -36.44
C PRO A 303 4.98 0.67 -37.12
N ASP A 304 5.09 0.95 -38.42
CA ASP A 304 6.30 0.70 -39.22
C ASP A 304 7.60 1.34 -38.68
N GLN A 305 7.46 2.34 -37.80
CA GLN A 305 8.56 3.08 -37.17
C GLN A 305 9.02 2.47 -35.82
N MET A 306 8.34 1.43 -35.32
CA MET A 306 8.68 0.76 -34.06
C MET A 306 9.30 -0.60 -34.31
N GLU A 307 10.49 -0.81 -33.77
CA GLU A 307 11.18 -2.09 -33.85
C GLU A 307 10.56 -3.12 -32.88
N MET A 308 10.66 -4.40 -33.27
CA MET A 308 10.28 -5.51 -32.41
C MET A 308 11.28 -5.63 -31.26
N LEU A 309 10.84 -5.32 -30.05
CA LEU A 309 11.66 -5.44 -28.84
C LEU A 309 11.95 -6.90 -28.49
N ASP A 310 13.05 -7.16 -27.81
CA ASP A 310 13.27 -8.44 -27.17
C ASP A 310 12.29 -8.60 -25.98
N PRO A 311 11.70 -9.79 -25.72
CA PRO A 311 10.82 -9.98 -24.57
C PRO A 311 11.43 -9.58 -23.22
N GLY A 312 12.76 -9.70 -23.06
CA GLY A 312 13.49 -9.26 -21.87
C GLY A 312 13.53 -7.75 -21.68
N GLU A 313 13.30 -6.96 -22.72
CA GLU A 313 13.27 -5.48 -22.68
C GLU A 313 11.86 -4.93 -22.37
N ILE A 314 10.84 -5.78 -22.47
CA ILE A 314 9.45 -5.41 -22.21
C ILE A 314 9.23 -5.42 -20.69
N ASP A 315 9.18 -4.24 -20.09
CA ASP A 315 8.73 -4.06 -18.70
C ASP A 315 7.45 -3.22 -18.66
N PRO A 316 6.33 -3.76 -18.16
CA PRO A 316 5.05 -3.04 -18.20
C PRO A 316 5.01 -1.83 -17.26
N TYR A 317 5.79 -1.79 -16.18
CA TYR A 317 5.85 -0.61 -15.31
C TYR A 317 6.70 0.50 -15.94
N LEU A 318 7.82 0.16 -16.57
CA LEU A 318 8.69 1.12 -17.24
C LEU A 318 8.03 1.70 -18.49
N LEU A 319 7.36 0.86 -19.28
CA LEU A 319 6.57 1.31 -20.43
C LEU A 319 5.39 2.20 -19.99
N LEU A 320 4.72 1.84 -18.88
CA LEU A 320 3.63 2.66 -18.34
C LEU A 320 4.16 4.02 -17.86
N ALA A 321 5.31 4.02 -17.19
CA ALA A 321 5.99 5.24 -16.77
C ALA A 321 6.30 6.15 -17.96
N ARG A 322 6.83 5.60 -19.05
CA ARG A 322 7.09 6.34 -20.30
C ARG A 322 5.83 7.00 -20.85
N GLU A 323 4.72 6.28 -20.91
CA GLU A 323 3.45 6.83 -21.40
C GLU A 323 2.89 7.93 -20.51
N ILE A 324 2.92 7.72 -19.20
CA ILE A 324 2.52 8.72 -18.22
C ILE A 324 3.36 9.99 -18.40
N ILE A 325 4.69 9.87 -18.45
CA ILE A 325 5.56 11.05 -18.58
C ILE A 325 5.32 11.78 -19.90
N ALA A 326 5.19 11.06 -21.01
CA ALA A 326 4.87 11.65 -22.31
C ALA A 326 3.55 12.44 -22.26
N PHE A 327 2.53 11.86 -21.62
CA PHE A 327 1.23 12.51 -21.42
C PHE A 327 1.34 13.83 -20.65
N TYR A 328 2.04 13.85 -19.51
CA TYR A 328 2.20 15.08 -18.73
C TYR A 328 3.07 16.12 -19.45
N GLN A 329 4.09 15.70 -20.21
CA GLN A 329 4.93 16.61 -20.99
C GLN A 329 4.18 17.29 -22.14
N GLN A 330 3.33 16.53 -22.83
CA GLN A 330 2.58 16.98 -24.02
C GLN A 330 1.28 17.72 -23.66
N ALA A 331 0.89 17.74 -22.38
CA ALA A 331 -0.31 18.44 -21.93
C ALA A 331 -0.23 19.95 -22.23
N ASN A 332 -1.14 20.43 -23.09
CA ASN A 332 -1.33 21.86 -23.36
C ASN A 332 -1.84 22.63 -22.13
N ASN A 333 -2.45 21.90 -21.17
CA ASN A 333 -2.96 22.44 -19.92
C ASN A 333 -1.82 22.62 -18.90
N ARG A 334 -1.37 23.87 -18.69
CA ARG A 334 -0.28 24.21 -17.74
C ARG A 334 -0.46 23.56 -16.34
N PRO A 335 -1.64 23.61 -15.71
CA PRO A 335 -1.94 22.90 -14.47
C PRO A 335 -1.68 21.38 -14.44
N ILE A 336 -1.74 20.69 -15.58
CA ILE A 336 -1.40 19.26 -15.66
C ILE A 336 0.11 19.13 -15.84
N ARG A 337 0.68 19.86 -16.81
CA ARG A 337 2.10 19.79 -17.17
C ARG A 337 3.07 20.04 -16.01
N GLN A 338 2.72 20.90 -15.05
CA GLN A 338 3.55 21.18 -13.87
C GLN A 338 3.87 19.94 -13.00
N TRP A 339 3.09 18.86 -13.14
CA TRP A 339 3.26 17.64 -12.34
C TRP A 339 4.21 16.61 -12.96
N ALA A 340 4.67 16.82 -14.20
CA ALA A 340 5.56 15.90 -14.90
C ALA A 340 6.82 15.55 -14.07
N ASP A 341 7.47 16.56 -13.51
CA ASP A 341 8.70 16.36 -12.74
C ASP A 341 8.43 15.59 -11.44
N LEU A 342 7.34 15.91 -10.73
CA LEU A 342 6.96 15.16 -9.52
C LEU A 342 6.74 13.67 -9.82
N ILE A 343 6.12 13.37 -10.96
CA ILE A 343 5.86 11.98 -11.34
C ILE A 343 7.16 11.26 -11.66
N ARG A 344 8.11 11.89 -12.37
CA ARG A 344 9.47 11.34 -12.56
C ARG A 344 10.18 11.09 -11.25
N GLU A 345 10.10 12.04 -10.32
CA GLU A 345 10.71 11.93 -8.99
C GLU A 345 10.12 10.76 -8.20
N CYS A 346 8.78 10.60 -8.20
CA CYS A 346 8.10 9.45 -7.57
C CYS A 346 8.42 8.11 -8.25
N LEU A 347 8.48 8.09 -9.58
CA LEU A 347 8.90 6.91 -10.35
C LEU A 347 10.33 6.50 -9.98
N PHE A 348 11.24 7.47 -9.94
CA PHE A 348 12.64 7.26 -9.59
C PHE A 348 12.80 6.80 -8.15
N LEU A 349 12.12 7.41 -7.19
CA LEU A 349 12.13 6.92 -5.80
C LEU A 349 11.58 5.50 -5.69
N LYS A 350 10.59 5.14 -6.50
CA LYS A 350 10.07 3.77 -6.54
C LYS A 350 11.09 2.78 -7.13
N THR A 351 11.88 3.19 -8.13
CA THR A 351 12.98 2.35 -8.64
C THR A 351 14.15 2.29 -7.66
N LEU A 352 14.41 3.33 -6.85
CA LEU A 352 15.46 3.30 -5.82
C LEU A 352 15.20 2.28 -4.70
N GLU A 353 13.93 2.02 -4.34
CA GLU A 353 13.60 0.96 -3.38
C GLU A 353 14.13 -0.42 -3.80
N MET A 354 14.21 -0.68 -5.11
CA MET A 354 14.83 -1.89 -5.67
C MET A 354 16.37 -1.84 -5.54
N VAL A 355 16.98 -0.67 -5.69
CA VAL A 355 18.45 -0.50 -5.59
C VAL A 355 18.94 -0.72 -4.17
N GLU A 356 18.20 -0.22 -3.18
CA GLU A 356 18.55 -0.43 -1.78
C GLU A 356 18.54 -1.90 -1.40
N SER A 357 17.61 -2.70 -1.96
CA SER A 357 17.62 -4.16 -1.80
C SER A 357 18.82 -4.86 -2.45
N GLN A 358 19.56 -4.18 -3.33
CA GLN A 358 20.73 -4.73 -4.03
C GLN A 358 22.08 -4.28 -3.40
N LYS A 359 22.11 -3.64 -2.23
CA LYS A 359 23.39 -3.17 -1.62
C LYS A 359 24.41 -4.28 -1.32
N HIS A 360 23.97 -5.55 -1.21
CA HIS A 360 24.84 -6.73 -1.08
C HIS A 360 24.84 -7.64 -2.33
N ALA A 361 24.53 -7.06 -3.49
CA ALA A 361 24.29 -7.78 -4.73
C ALA A 361 25.52 -8.46 -5.35
N LYS A 362 25.30 -9.65 -5.93
CA LYS A 362 26.25 -10.33 -6.82
C LYS A 362 26.44 -9.54 -8.12
N MET A 363 27.52 -9.82 -8.86
CA MET A 363 27.92 -9.07 -10.07
C MET A 363 26.81 -8.94 -11.14
N GLY A 364 25.97 -9.97 -11.34
CA GLY A 364 24.87 -9.95 -12.32
C GLY A 364 23.71 -8.98 -11.97
N GLN A 365 23.42 -8.78 -10.68
CA GLN A 365 22.37 -7.85 -10.22
C GLN A 365 22.74 -6.38 -10.47
N LYS A 366 24.03 -6.04 -10.31
CA LYS A 366 24.55 -4.69 -10.60
C LYS A 366 24.44 -4.31 -12.09
N SER A 367 24.57 -5.30 -12.98
CA SER A 367 24.43 -5.10 -14.43
C SER A 367 22.99 -4.77 -14.83
N HIS A 368 22.00 -5.42 -14.21
CA HIS A 368 20.58 -5.20 -14.52
C HIS A 368 20.12 -3.78 -14.11
N HIS A 369 20.53 -3.32 -12.92
CA HIS A 369 20.24 -1.96 -12.48
C HIS A 369 20.82 -0.90 -13.44
N LYS A 370 22.06 -1.10 -13.89
CA LYS A 370 22.71 -0.18 -14.84
C LYS A 370 21.91 -0.08 -16.14
N ALA A 371 21.48 -1.21 -16.70
CA ALA A 371 20.66 -1.24 -17.92
C ALA A 371 19.32 -0.53 -17.74
N ILE A 372 18.64 -0.70 -16.59
CA ILE A 372 17.40 0.03 -16.29
C ILE A 372 17.65 1.54 -16.24
N MET A 373 18.73 1.97 -15.57
CA MET A 373 19.06 3.40 -15.47
C MET A 373 19.39 4.00 -16.83
N GLU A 374 20.13 3.29 -17.68
CA GLU A 374 20.42 3.69 -19.07
C GLU A 374 19.12 3.81 -19.88
N GLN A 375 18.24 2.80 -19.80
CA GLN A 375 16.93 2.84 -20.48
C GLN A 375 16.04 3.99 -19.96
N MET A 376 16.09 4.30 -18.67
CA MET A 376 15.38 5.43 -18.09
C MET A 376 15.94 6.78 -18.55
N GLU A 377 17.25 6.85 -18.79
CA GLU A 377 17.92 8.04 -19.34
C GLU A 377 17.53 8.23 -20.81
N ASP A 378 17.61 7.17 -21.61
CA ASP A 378 17.25 7.18 -23.03
C ASP A 378 15.79 7.58 -23.27
N TRP A 379 14.90 7.27 -22.33
CA TRP A 379 13.47 7.57 -22.43
C TRP A 379 13.06 8.89 -21.77
N ASP A 380 14.01 9.71 -21.29
CA ASP A 380 13.75 11.01 -20.62
C ASP A 380 12.79 10.90 -19.41
N ILE A 381 12.91 9.78 -18.67
CA ILE A 381 12.09 9.52 -17.47
C ILE A 381 12.87 9.71 -16.17
N LEU A 382 14.19 9.91 -16.21
CA LEU A 382 14.98 10.27 -15.03
C LEU A 382 14.70 11.72 -14.58
N PRO A 383 14.67 11.98 -13.26
CA PRO A 383 14.56 13.34 -12.75
C PRO A 383 15.85 14.13 -12.98
N ALA A 384 15.72 15.42 -13.29
CA ALA A 384 16.88 16.30 -13.55
C ALA A 384 17.87 16.34 -12.37
N ASN A 385 17.37 16.37 -11.12
CA ASN A 385 18.19 16.37 -9.90
C ASN A 385 18.34 14.97 -9.29
N ARG A 386 18.56 13.92 -10.10
CA ARG A 386 18.65 12.52 -9.62
C ARG A 386 19.62 12.31 -8.46
N GLN A 387 20.73 13.07 -8.40
CA GLN A 387 21.72 12.96 -7.34
C GLN A 387 21.17 13.28 -5.95
N HIS A 388 20.22 14.22 -5.87
CA HIS A 388 19.53 14.54 -4.63
C HIS A 388 18.68 13.37 -4.14
N PHE A 389 17.94 12.70 -5.04
CA PHE A 389 17.07 11.56 -4.71
C PHE A 389 17.84 10.29 -4.36
N LEU A 390 19.06 10.09 -4.88
CA LEU A 390 19.93 8.99 -4.45
C LEU A 390 20.25 9.04 -2.94
N ASN A 391 20.20 10.24 -2.33
CA ASN A 391 20.42 10.46 -0.91
C ASN A 391 19.10 10.55 -0.11
N PHE A 392 17.97 10.09 -0.65
CA PHE A 392 16.64 10.20 -0.01
C PHE A 392 16.62 9.75 1.46
N ARG A 393 17.34 8.68 1.80
CA ARG A 393 17.44 8.17 3.19
C ARG A 393 18.06 9.18 4.18
N TYR A 394 18.83 10.15 3.69
CA TYR A 394 19.53 11.15 4.50
C TYR A 394 18.92 12.54 4.39
N TRP A 395 17.78 12.67 3.73
CA TRP A 395 17.08 13.94 3.60
C TRP A 395 16.71 14.49 4.97
N GLN A 396 16.87 15.80 5.13
CA GLN A 396 16.49 16.48 6.36
C GLN A 396 14.96 16.61 6.43
N TYR A 397 14.44 16.87 7.63
CA TYR A 397 13.00 17.07 7.88
C TYR A 397 12.35 17.99 6.84
N ARG A 398 13.04 19.09 6.52
CA ARG A 398 12.54 20.12 5.59
C ARG A 398 12.38 19.60 4.17
N ASP A 399 13.32 18.80 3.67
CA ASP A 399 13.26 18.24 2.32
C ASP A 399 12.12 17.21 2.22
N LEU A 400 11.99 16.36 3.24
CA LEU A 400 10.87 15.41 3.36
C LEU A 400 9.52 16.12 3.41
N LEU A 401 9.40 17.21 4.18
CA LEU A 401 8.18 17.99 4.27
C LEU A 401 7.85 18.73 2.96
N ALA A 402 8.85 19.34 2.32
CA ALA A 402 8.68 20.05 1.06
C ALA A 402 8.25 19.10 -0.06
N PHE A 403 8.90 17.94 -0.17
CA PHE A 403 8.55 16.92 -1.16
C PHE A 403 7.18 16.30 -0.88
N GLY A 404 6.90 15.95 0.39
CA GLY A 404 5.57 15.46 0.80
C GLY A 404 4.46 16.46 0.48
N SER A 405 4.70 17.75 0.70
CA SER A 405 3.72 18.80 0.37
C SER A 405 3.42 18.86 -1.13
N ARG A 406 4.42 18.64 -2.00
CA ARG A 406 4.22 18.53 -3.46
C ARG A 406 3.40 17.30 -3.82
N VAL A 407 3.72 16.14 -3.25
CA VAL A 407 2.97 14.87 -3.42
C VAL A 407 1.50 15.04 -3.05
N HIS A 408 1.22 15.54 -1.85
CA HIS A 408 -0.15 15.74 -1.39
C HIS A 408 -0.87 16.86 -2.16
N GLY A 409 -0.14 17.87 -2.62
CA GLY A 409 -0.66 18.90 -3.54
C GLY A 409 -1.18 18.29 -4.84
N TYR A 410 -0.38 17.44 -5.48
CA TYR A 410 -0.77 16.70 -6.68
C TYR A 410 -2.02 15.85 -6.45
N LEU A 411 -2.04 15.05 -5.37
CA LEU A 411 -3.17 14.17 -5.06
C LEU A 411 -4.46 14.98 -4.86
N ALA A 412 -4.39 16.08 -4.09
CA ALA A 412 -5.55 16.93 -3.81
C ALA A 412 -6.05 17.66 -5.06
N GLU A 413 -5.16 18.18 -5.90
CA GLU A 413 -5.55 18.84 -7.16
C GLU A 413 -6.15 17.86 -8.16
N THR A 414 -5.52 16.69 -8.33
CA THR A 414 -6.02 15.66 -9.23
C THR A 414 -7.38 15.18 -8.77
N TYR A 415 -7.56 14.87 -7.48
CA TYR A 415 -8.88 14.56 -6.92
C TYR A 415 -9.94 15.63 -7.23
N LYS A 416 -9.62 16.92 -7.05
CA LYS A 416 -10.54 18.02 -7.38
C LYS A 416 -10.91 18.06 -8.87
N ARG A 417 -9.94 17.81 -9.76
CA ARG A 417 -10.20 17.72 -11.22
C ARG A 417 -11.13 16.55 -11.53
N LEU A 418 -10.82 15.38 -11.00
CA LEU A 418 -11.58 14.15 -11.25
C LEU A 418 -13.00 14.20 -10.69
N ARG A 419 -13.17 14.80 -9.51
CA ARG A 419 -14.50 15.07 -8.94
C ARG A 419 -15.32 16.02 -9.82
N ARG A 420 -14.69 16.98 -10.50
CA ARG A 420 -15.39 17.87 -11.44
C ARG A 420 -15.89 17.08 -12.65
N VAL A 421 -15.01 16.29 -13.27
CA VAL A 421 -15.37 15.41 -14.41
C VAL A 421 -16.51 14.47 -14.03
N PHE A 422 -16.49 13.91 -12.82
CA PHE A 422 -17.55 13.02 -12.35
C PHE A 422 -18.90 13.73 -12.15
N LYS A 423 -18.90 14.97 -11.64
CA LYS A 423 -20.13 15.77 -11.47
C LYS A 423 -20.80 16.17 -12.79
N GLU A 424 -20.06 16.11 -13.89
CA GLU A 424 -20.56 16.40 -15.25
C GLU A 424 -21.19 15.17 -15.91
N ILE A 425 -21.12 13.98 -15.28
CA ILE A 425 -21.73 12.73 -15.74
C ILE A 425 -23.20 12.66 -15.26
N ASP A 426 -24.10 12.26 -16.17
CA ASP A 426 -25.52 12.15 -15.91
C ASP A 426 -25.82 11.10 -14.81
N PRO A 427 -26.55 11.44 -13.73
CA PRO A 427 -26.93 10.49 -12.69
C PRO A 427 -27.75 9.29 -13.16
N GLU A 428 -28.34 9.30 -14.37
CA GLU A 428 -29.03 8.13 -14.94
C GLU A 428 -28.08 7.05 -15.49
N VAL A 429 -26.79 7.36 -15.71
CA VAL A 429 -25.77 6.36 -16.08
C VAL A 429 -25.35 5.65 -14.80
N GLY A 430 -26.02 4.53 -14.50
CA GLY A 430 -25.94 3.74 -13.27
C GLY A 430 -24.62 3.85 -12.49
N LEU A 431 -24.69 4.55 -11.35
CA LEU A 431 -23.61 4.65 -10.38
C LEU A 431 -23.19 3.26 -9.92
N THR A 432 -22.00 2.80 -10.33
CA THR A 432 -21.42 1.54 -9.83
C THR A 432 -20.82 1.71 -8.42
N ILE A 433 -20.59 2.95 -7.99
CA ILE A 433 -20.11 3.30 -6.64
C ILE A 433 -21.30 3.80 -5.83
N SER A 434 -21.53 3.21 -4.65
CA SER A 434 -22.58 3.71 -3.76
C SER A 434 -22.21 5.07 -3.17
N GLU A 435 -23.19 5.96 -2.94
CA GLU A 435 -22.95 7.22 -2.22
C GLU A 435 -22.29 6.99 -0.84
N ARG A 436 -22.56 5.82 -0.23
CA ARG A 436 -21.95 5.37 1.01
C ARG A 436 -20.44 5.14 0.87
N ASP A 437 -19.96 4.54 -0.22
CA ASP A 437 -18.52 4.32 -0.46
C ASP A 437 -17.80 5.65 -0.69
N ILE A 438 -18.41 6.56 -1.45
CA ILE A 438 -17.89 7.92 -1.64
C ILE A 438 -17.82 8.66 -0.30
N ALA A 439 -18.87 8.56 0.53
CA ALA A 439 -18.88 9.17 1.86
C ALA A 439 -17.83 8.57 2.80
N THR A 440 -17.65 7.25 2.77
CA THR A 440 -16.67 6.53 3.61
C THR A 440 -15.25 6.89 3.22
N LEU A 441 -14.91 6.81 1.93
CA LEU A 441 -13.61 7.20 1.39
C LEU A 441 -13.36 8.70 1.57
N GLY A 442 -14.38 9.54 1.44
CA GLY A 442 -14.32 10.98 1.68
C GLY A 442 -14.03 11.31 3.15
N ARG A 443 -14.72 10.67 4.10
CA ARG A 443 -14.49 10.85 5.56
C ARG A 443 -13.07 10.50 5.96
N LYS A 444 -12.52 9.41 5.41
CA LYS A 444 -11.12 9.01 5.63
C LYS A 444 -10.12 10.07 5.16
N LEU A 445 -10.40 10.75 4.06
CA LEU A 445 -9.60 11.87 3.60
C LEU A 445 -9.73 13.09 4.52
N PHE A 446 -10.93 13.40 5.01
CA PHE A 446 -11.14 14.50 5.95
C PHE A 446 -10.40 14.28 7.27
N THR A 447 -10.33 13.06 7.78
CA THR A 447 -9.47 12.69 8.93
C THR A 447 -8.04 13.21 8.78
N PHE A 448 -7.45 13.13 7.59
CA PHE A 448 -6.08 13.56 7.37
C PHE A 448 -5.96 15.07 7.06
N TYR A 449 -6.85 15.62 6.23
CA TYR A 449 -6.71 16.99 5.70
C TYR A 449 -7.51 18.08 6.42
N GLU A 450 -8.57 17.72 7.14
CA GLU A 450 -9.47 18.68 7.78
C GLU A 450 -8.86 19.25 9.06
N LYS A 451 -8.92 20.57 9.22
CA LYS A 451 -8.58 21.25 10.47
C LYS A 451 -9.82 21.36 11.34
N LYS A 452 -9.74 20.85 12.56
CA LYS A 452 -10.78 20.95 13.59
C LYS A 452 -10.23 21.62 14.84
N PRO A 453 -11.05 22.31 15.64
CA PRO A 453 -10.63 22.80 16.95
C PRO A 453 -10.01 21.67 17.78
N ASN A 454 -8.90 21.95 18.47
CA ASN A 454 -8.21 21.00 19.35
C ASN A 454 -7.63 19.74 18.68
N LYS A 455 -7.80 19.56 17.37
CA LYS A 455 -7.22 18.44 16.63
C LYS A 455 -5.72 18.66 16.46
N ILE A 456 -4.96 17.57 16.62
CA ILE A 456 -3.54 17.54 16.29
C ILE A 456 -3.42 17.38 14.77
N ASP A 457 -2.91 18.42 14.10
CA ASP A 457 -2.76 18.44 12.65
C ASP A 457 -1.77 17.37 12.16
N TYR A 458 -2.17 16.62 11.13
CA TYR A 458 -1.29 15.76 10.38
C TYR A 458 -0.45 16.56 9.38
N ILE A 459 0.83 16.21 9.26
CA ILE A 459 1.71 16.73 8.23
C ILE A 459 1.50 15.99 6.93
N ARG A 460 1.58 16.74 5.83
CA ARG A 460 1.62 16.21 4.47
C ARG A 460 3.01 15.68 4.15
N SER A 461 3.46 14.66 4.87
CA SER A 461 4.77 14.02 4.69
C SER A 461 4.74 12.94 3.63
N VAL A 462 5.92 12.63 3.09
CA VAL A 462 6.14 11.49 2.19
C VAL A 462 5.79 10.14 2.83
N SER A 463 5.95 9.99 4.14
CA SER A 463 5.44 8.84 4.89
C SER A 463 5.89 9.04 6.31
N ARG A 464 5.00 8.80 7.28
CA ARG A 464 5.34 8.97 8.70
C ARG A 464 6.48 8.05 9.16
N TYR A 465 6.71 6.92 8.49
CA TYR A 465 7.87 6.06 8.77
C TYR A 465 9.20 6.71 8.40
N HIS A 466 9.23 7.45 7.28
CA HIS A 466 10.43 8.17 6.82
C HIS A 466 10.68 9.46 7.62
N MET A 467 9.69 9.93 8.40
CA MET A 467 9.81 11.12 9.24
C MET A 467 10.48 10.85 10.58
N THR A 468 10.75 9.58 10.92
CA THR A 468 11.28 9.22 12.23
C THR A 468 12.67 9.79 12.44
N MET A 469 12.90 10.42 13.58
CA MET A 469 14.18 11.04 13.92
C MET A 469 14.96 10.20 14.93
N GLU A 470 16.29 10.15 14.79
CA GLU A 470 17.17 9.52 15.78
C GLU A 470 17.28 10.36 17.05
N ASP A 471 17.45 11.67 16.91
CA ASP A 471 17.58 12.63 18.00
C ASP A 471 16.65 13.83 17.78
N ILE A 472 15.93 14.24 18.83
CA ILE A 472 15.13 15.46 18.85
C ILE A 472 15.54 16.28 20.08
N THR A 473 15.88 17.54 19.85
CA THR A 473 16.17 18.49 20.94
C THR A 473 14.98 19.39 21.21
N ILE A 474 14.51 19.43 22.45
CA ILE A 474 13.51 20.36 22.95
C ILE A 474 14.20 21.62 23.50
N HIS A 475 13.72 22.78 23.06
CA HIS A 475 14.17 24.07 23.53
C HIS A 475 13.02 24.90 24.07
N ILE A 476 13.24 25.50 25.23
CA ILE A 476 12.25 26.26 25.98
C ILE A 476 12.74 27.69 26.09
N THR A 477 11.93 28.63 25.63
CA THR A 477 12.22 30.06 25.71
C THR A 477 11.02 30.82 26.26
N LYS A 478 11.29 31.95 26.92
CA LYS A 478 10.26 32.83 27.47
C LYS A 478 10.31 34.16 26.72
N TYR A 479 9.17 34.58 26.17
CA TYR A 479 9.02 35.87 25.49
C TYR A 479 7.69 36.51 25.92
N GLN A 480 7.73 37.77 26.38
CA GLN A 480 6.56 38.51 26.87
C GLN A 480 5.72 37.71 27.88
N GLU A 481 6.37 37.20 28.94
CA GLU A 481 5.72 36.39 29.98
C GLU A 481 5.07 35.07 29.53
N ARG A 482 5.27 34.65 28.28
CA ARG A 482 4.78 33.37 27.75
C ARG A 482 5.93 32.44 27.38
N PHE A 483 5.76 31.16 27.66
CA PHE A 483 6.70 30.12 27.27
C PHE A 483 6.41 29.64 25.85
N PHE A 484 7.46 29.40 25.08
CA PHE A 484 7.41 28.78 23.77
C PHE A 484 8.35 27.57 23.75
N TYR A 485 7.89 26.53 23.08
CA TYR A 485 8.54 25.24 22.99
C TYR A 485 8.91 24.98 21.54
N TYR A 486 10.15 24.61 21.30
CA TYR A 486 10.67 24.30 19.99
C TYR A 486 11.19 22.87 19.97
N ALA A 487 10.96 22.17 18.87
CA ALA A 487 11.60 20.91 18.56
C ALA A 487 12.60 21.12 17.42
N PHE A 488 13.82 20.63 17.59
CA PHE A 488 14.88 20.66 16.60
C PHE A 488 15.31 19.24 16.24
N GLN A 489 15.67 19.04 14.97
CA GLN A 489 16.28 17.81 14.48
C GLN A 489 17.73 17.71 14.98
N GLY A 490 18.10 16.57 15.55
CA GLY A 490 19.45 16.29 16.06
C GLY A 490 19.62 16.57 17.55
N ASN A 491 20.81 16.23 18.06
CA ASN A 491 21.27 16.56 19.40
C ASN A 491 21.99 17.91 19.37
N LEU A 492 21.30 18.97 19.81
CA LEU A 492 21.78 20.34 19.76
C LEU A 492 21.87 20.92 21.17
N ASP A 493 22.90 21.73 21.42
CA ASP A 493 22.99 22.53 22.63
C ASP A 493 22.38 23.93 22.44
N HIS A 494 22.38 24.72 23.51
CA HIS A 494 21.80 26.07 23.49
C HIS A 494 22.47 27.03 22.50
N ASN A 495 23.77 26.84 22.21
CA ASN A 495 24.50 27.71 21.28
C ASN A 495 24.24 27.28 19.83
N THR A 496 24.31 25.98 19.58
CA THR A 496 24.16 25.36 18.26
C THR A 496 22.76 25.61 17.68
N ILE A 497 21.72 25.67 18.52
CA ILE A 497 20.35 26.00 18.08
C ILE A 497 20.26 27.37 17.40
N ARG A 498 21.05 28.35 17.85
CA ARG A 498 21.04 29.70 17.25
C ARG A 498 21.66 29.73 15.86
N GLU A 499 22.63 28.85 15.63
CA GLU A 499 23.34 28.71 14.36
C GLU A 499 22.59 27.79 13.38
N GLN A 500 21.87 26.79 13.91
CA GLN A 500 21.13 25.80 13.12
C GLN A 500 19.63 26.03 13.12
N VAL A 501 19.19 27.25 12.81
CA VAL A 501 17.76 27.59 12.65
C VAL A 501 17.07 26.70 11.60
N GLY A 502 17.84 26.19 10.62
CA GLY A 502 17.38 25.23 9.61
C GLY A 502 16.91 23.88 10.18
N ALA A 503 17.40 23.48 11.35
CA ALA A 503 17.03 22.23 12.03
C ALA A 503 15.71 22.34 12.80
N ALA A 504 15.10 23.53 12.88
CA ALA A 504 13.81 23.71 13.56
C ALA A 504 12.71 22.92 12.84
N ILE A 505 12.09 21.99 13.59
CA ILE A 505 10.97 21.17 13.14
C ILE A 505 9.66 21.93 13.35
N ARG A 506 9.42 22.36 14.60
CA ARG A 506 8.17 23.01 14.99
C ARG A 506 8.38 23.90 16.20
N ARG A 507 7.60 24.99 16.23
CA ARG A 507 7.36 25.82 17.41
C ARG A 507 5.92 25.62 17.87
N ASP A 508 5.72 25.56 19.18
CA ASP A 508 4.41 25.48 19.82
C ASP A 508 4.40 26.32 21.11
N ASP A 509 3.22 26.68 21.62
CA ASP A 509 3.07 27.36 22.92
C ASP A 509 2.61 26.40 24.04
N HIS A 510 2.43 25.12 23.72
CA HIS A 510 2.06 24.08 24.67
C HIS A 510 2.93 22.83 24.52
N LEU A 511 3.76 22.52 25.52
CA LEU A 511 4.75 21.43 25.43
C LEU A 511 4.11 20.06 25.20
N VAL A 512 3.05 19.72 25.94
CA VAL A 512 2.35 18.45 25.76
C VAL A 512 1.80 18.33 24.33
N ARG A 513 1.40 19.45 23.71
CA ARG A 513 0.90 19.46 22.33
C ARG A 513 2.03 19.29 21.33
N LEU A 514 3.18 19.92 21.56
CA LEU A 514 4.38 19.72 20.75
C LEU A 514 4.80 18.24 20.75
N VAL A 515 4.91 17.62 21.92
CA VAL A 515 5.30 16.21 22.05
C VAL A 515 4.25 15.28 21.41
N THR A 516 2.96 15.55 21.65
CA THR A 516 1.86 14.80 21.00
C THR A 516 1.97 14.92 19.47
N TRP A 517 2.20 16.12 18.96
CA TRP A 517 2.30 16.36 17.52
C TRP A 517 3.50 15.65 16.89
N LEU A 518 4.65 15.61 17.57
CA LEU A 518 5.83 14.87 17.10
C LEU A 518 5.55 13.36 17.02
N MET A 519 4.84 12.80 18.01
CA MET A 519 4.44 11.39 18.02
C MET A 519 3.44 11.09 16.89
N VAL A 520 2.35 11.85 16.81
CA VAL A 520 1.26 11.64 15.84
C VAL A 520 1.78 11.67 14.39
N ASN A 521 2.78 12.52 14.13
CA ASN A 521 3.41 12.68 12.82
C ASN A 521 4.62 11.78 12.59
N GLY A 522 4.89 10.81 13.48
CA GLY A 522 5.90 9.78 13.31
C GLY A 522 7.35 10.24 13.53
N MET A 523 7.57 11.48 13.97
CA MET A 523 8.93 11.99 14.24
C MET A 523 9.49 11.44 15.54
N LEU A 524 8.63 11.26 16.53
CA LEU A 524 8.96 10.69 17.84
C LEU A 524 8.50 9.22 17.87
N ALA A 525 9.47 8.31 17.90
CA ALA A 525 9.27 6.87 18.05
C ALA A 525 10.01 6.33 19.28
N ARG A 526 9.81 5.05 19.62
CA ARG A 526 10.45 4.41 20.79
C ARG A 526 11.98 4.48 20.80
N HIS A 527 12.62 4.57 19.64
CA HIS A 527 14.07 4.65 19.52
C HIS A 527 14.60 6.09 19.40
N THR A 528 13.71 7.08 19.31
CA THR A 528 14.08 8.50 19.22
C THR A 528 14.59 8.97 20.58
N LYS A 529 15.79 9.54 20.60
CA LYS A 529 16.39 10.13 21.80
C LYS A 529 15.94 11.58 21.94
N LEU A 530 15.33 11.88 23.09
CA LEU A 530 14.96 13.24 23.45
C LEU A 530 16.09 13.91 24.23
N HIS A 531 16.40 15.14 23.83
CA HIS A 531 17.34 16.04 24.51
C HIS A 531 16.60 17.29 24.97
N LEU A 532 17.09 17.93 26.02
CA LEU A 532 16.54 19.17 26.54
C LEU A 532 17.68 20.16 26.72
N THR A 533 17.56 21.31 26.06
CA THR A 533 18.48 22.43 26.31
C THR A 533 18.22 23.07 27.67
N LYS A 534 18.96 24.13 28.02
CA LYS A 534 18.80 24.82 29.31
C LYS A 534 17.31 25.12 29.61
N ASN A 535 16.82 24.53 30.69
CA ASN A 535 15.44 24.59 31.10
C ASN A 535 15.27 25.49 32.34
N PHE A 536 14.20 26.27 32.35
CA PHE A 536 13.83 27.21 33.40
C PHE A 536 12.49 26.86 34.08
N LEU A 537 11.90 25.72 33.71
CA LEU A 537 10.65 25.21 34.27
C LEU A 537 10.92 24.10 35.31
N PRO A 538 9.96 23.81 36.21
CA PRO A 538 10.09 22.75 37.23
C PRO A 538 10.12 21.30 36.68
N ILE A 539 9.77 21.12 35.41
CA ILE A 539 9.89 19.84 34.71
C ILE A 539 11.35 19.58 34.33
N ASP A 540 11.74 18.32 34.14
CA ASP A 540 13.05 17.96 33.60
C ASP A 540 12.94 17.11 32.33
N LEU A 541 14.08 16.67 31.79
CA LEU A 541 14.09 15.80 30.61
C LEU A 541 13.41 14.45 30.89
N ALA A 542 13.55 13.90 32.11
CA ALA A 542 12.96 12.62 32.47
C ALA A 542 11.43 12.69 32.48
N ASP A 543 10.84 13.80 32.95
CA ASP A 543 9.40 14.02 32.89
C ASP A 543 8.88 14.00 31.43
N ILE A 544 9.61 14.63 30.50
CA ILE A 544 9.25 14.67 29.07
C ILE A 544 9.42 13.28 28.43
N GLN A 545 10.49 12.56 28.78
CA GLN A 545 10.74 11.20 28.29
C GLN A 545 9.66 10.23 28.76
N ILE A 546 9.30 10.25 30.05
CA ILE A 546 8.23 9.41 30.59
C ILE A 546 6.89 9.78 29.95
N LEU A 547 6.61 11.08 29.74
CA LEU A 547 5.41 11.50 29.01
C LEU A 547 5.38 10.90 27.59
N ALA A 548 6.48 11.01 26.86
CA ALA A 548 6.61 10.46 25.51
C ALA A 548 6.42 8.92 25.49
N GLU A 549 7.03 8.21 26.43
CA GLU A 549 6.84 6.77 26.60
C GLU A 549 5.38 6.41 26.86
N LYS A 550 4.71 7.13 27.78
CA LYS A 550 3.27 6.91 28.04
C LYS A 550 2.41 7.20 26.83
N MET A 551 2.73 8.22 26.04
CA MET A 551 2.04 8.48 24.78
C MET A 551 2.24 7.31 23.79
N LEU A 552 3.47 6.85 23.59
CA LEU A 552 3.81 5.73 22.68
C LEU A 552 3.25 4.38 23.13
N ASP A 553 3.08 4.16 24.44
CA ASP A 553 2.43 2.97 24.99
C ASP A 553 0.91 3.03 24.81
N THR A 554 0.31 4.22 24.95
CA THR A 554 -1.15 4.40 24.88
C THR A 554 -1.62 4.38 23.43
N PHE A 555 -0.92 5.09 22.54
CA PHE A 555 -1.34 5.36 21.18
C PHE A 555 -0.46 4.61 20.18
N PRO A 556 -0.95 3.50 19.59
CA PRO A 556 -0.29 2.89 18.45
C PRO A 556 -0.30 3.87 17.28
N MET A 557 0.70 3.75 16.42
CA MET A 557 0.70 4.50 15.17
C MET A 557 -0.50 4.07 14.34
N VAL A 558 -1.44 4.99 14.11
CA VAL A 558 -2.61 4.75 13.24
C VAL A 558 -2.12 4.31 11.88
N ASP A 559 -2.62 3.21 11.34
CA ASP A 559 -2.44 2.85 9.93
C ASP A 559 -3.73 3.23 9.23
N PHE A 560 -3.72 4.32 8.45
CA PHE A 560 -4.95 4.83 7.87
C PHE A 560 -5.56 3.79 6.94
N SER A 561 -4.74 3.07 6.16
CA SER A 561 -5.24 2.02 5.27
C SER A 561 -6.04 0.95 6.01
N LYS A 562 -5.72 0.65 7.28
CA LYS A 562 -6.37 -0.39 8.11
C LYS A 562 -7.55 0.06 8.96
N ILE A 563 -7.94 1.34 8.90
CA ILE A 563 -9.14 1.81 9.61
C ILE A 563 -10.37 1.13 9.00
N PRO A 564 -11.19 0.40 9.79
CA PRO A 564 -12.36 -0.29 9.30
C PRO A 564 -13.36 0.67 8.65
N PRO A 565 -13.95 0.31 7.49
CA PRO A 565 -14.98 1.10 6.82
C PRO A 565 -16.18 1.42 7.74
N GLN A 566 -16.56 0.44 8.56
CA GLN A 566 -17.70 0.53 9.48
C GLN A 566 -17.55 1.69 10.45
N HIS A 567 -16.34 1.88 11.01
CA HIS A 567 -16.07 3.00 11.91
C HIS A 567 -16.34 4.34 11.25
N LEU A 568 -15.97 4.50 9.97
CA LEU A 568 -16.14 5.76 9.24
C LEU A 568 -17.59 6.04 8.83
N VAL A 569 -18.47 5.04 8.87
CA VAL A 569 -19.91 5.20 8.61
C VAL A 569 -20.65 5.60 9.89
N GLU A 570 -20.23 5.04 11.02
CA GLU A 570 -20.79 5.28 12.35
C GLU A 570 -20.44 6.67 12.91
N GLN A 571 -21.03 7.02 14.05
CA GLN A 571 -20.67 8.24 14.76
C GLN A 571 -19.27 8.11 15.36
N GLU A 572 -18.49 9.20 15.27
CA GLU A 572 -17.16 9.31 15.87
C GLU A 572 -17.17 8.90 17.34
N ASN A 573 -16.29 7.96 17.71
CA ASN A 573 -16.17 7.46 19.07
C ASN A 573 -14.72 7.55 19.56
N ILE A 574 -14.48 7.97 20.80
CA ILE A 574 -13.12 7.96 21.38
C ILE A 574 -12.74 6.53 21.75
N LEU A 575 -11.63 6.03 21.21
CA LEU A 575 -11.17 4.67 21.46
C LEU A 575 -10.31 4.58 22.72
N ARG A 576 -9.48 5.60 22.95
CA ARG A 576 -8.54 5.66 24.07
C ARG A 576 -8.14 7.09 24.40
N ALA A 577 -7.66 7.29 25.63
CA ALA A 577 -7.17 8.58 26.08
C ALA A 577 -6.00 8.49 27.08
N LEU A 578 -5.18 9.55 27.09
CA LEU A 578 -4.12 9.79 28.07
C LEU A 578 -4.42 11.12 28.76
N VAL A 579 -4.54 11.09 30.08
CA VAL A 579 -4.73 12.27 30.92
C VAL A 579 -3.38 12.64 31.52
N VAL A 580 -2.92 13.85 31.24
CA VAL A 580 -1.72 14.44 31.85
C VAL A 580 -2.19 15.41 32.92
N VAL A 581 -1.86 15.17 34.18
CA VAL A 581 -2.31 16.01 35.30
C VAL A 581 -1.11 16.70 35.94
N ASN A 582 -1.23 18.01 36.12
CA ASN A 582 -0.24 18.89 36.72
C ASN A 582 1.17 18.70 36.18
N PHE A 583 1.31 18.74 34.84
CA PHE A 583 2.59 18.45 34.19
C PHE A 583 3.71 19.40 34.63
N PHE A 584 3.39 20.69 34.79
CA PHE A 584 4.35 21.71 35.17
C PHE A 584 4.59 21.83 36.69
N LYS A 585 4.09 20.87 37.48
CA LYS A 585 4.28 20.76 38.93
C LYS A 585 3.87 22.03 39.68
N GLU A 586 2.74 22.63 39.29
CA GLU A 586 2.19 23.78 39.98
C GLU A 586 1.68 23.38 41.38
N PRO A 587 1.76 24.25 42.40
CA PRO A 587 1.20 23.95 43.72
C PRO A 587 -0.32 23.70 43.65
N VAL A 588 -0.77 22.56 44.15
CA VAL A 588 -2.18 22.13 44.13
C VAL A 588 -2.83 22.36 45.50
N LYS A 589 -2.11 22.18 46.60
CA LYS A 589 -2.63 22.45 47.95
C LYS A 589 -3.03 23.92 48.11
N GLY A 590 -4.28 24.16 48.51
CA GLY A 590 -4.81 25.50 48.73
C GLY A 590 -5.18 26.26 47.45
N ASN A 591 -4.97 25.66 46.27
CA ASN A 591 -5.35 26.24 44.99
C ASN A 591 -6.61 25.56 44.43
N LYS A 592 -7.41 26.30 43.66
CA LYS A 592 -8.59 25.77 42.96
C LYS A 592 -8.24 25.24 41.58
N THR A 593 -7.01 25.51 41.11
CA THR A 593 -6.54 25.07 39.80
C THR A 593 -5.91 23.69 39.86
N LEU A 594 -6.14 22.90 38.82
CA LEU A 594 -5.47 21.65 38.55
C LEU A 594 -5.32 21.55 37.03
N ALA A 595 -4.24 22.14 36.51
CA ALA A 595 -3.94 22.11 35.09
C ALA A 595 -3.84 20.66 34.60
N SER A 596 -4.69 20.31 33.64
CA SER A 596 -4.81 18.94 33.14
C SER A 596 -5.07 18.95 31.65
N THR A 597 -4.44 18.04 30.92
CA THR A 597 -4.60 17.89 29.47
C THR A 597 -5.08 16.47 29.18
N ILE A 598 -6.11 16.32 28.37
CA ILE A 598 -6.54 15.02 27.84
C ILE A 598 -6.14 14.95 26.37
N ILE A 599 -5.34 13.93 26.04
CA ILE A 599 -5.05 13.52 24.67
C ILE A 599 -5.96 12.34 24.36
N SER A 600 -6.68 12.35 23.24
CA SER A 600 -7.59 11.29 22.85
C SER A 600 -7.44 10.91 21.39
N GLU A 601 -7.60 9.63 21.08
CA GLU A 601 -7.66 9.09 19.72
C GLU A 601 -9.09 8.59 19.44
N ASN A 602 -9.67 8.99 18.31
CA ASN A 602 -11.01 8.56 17.92
C ASN A 602 -11.01 7.37 16.93
N SER A 603 -12.20 6.85 16.63
CA SER A 603 -12.44 5.72 15.72
C SER A 603 -12.08 6.00 14.26
N TYR A 604 -11.90 7.28 13.91
CA TYR A 604 -11.44 7.71 12.59
C TYR A 604 -9.92 7.84 12.51
N GLY A 605 -9.20 7.63 13.61
CA GLY A 605 -7.75 7.84 13.68
C GLY A 605 -7.34 9.31 13.77
N GLU A 606 -8.17 10.20 14.33
CA GLU A 606 -7.80 11.58 14.66
C GLU A 606 -7.38 11.68 16.12
N TYR A 607 -6.43 12.59 16.38
CA TYR A 607 -6.00 12.92 17.74
C TYR A 607 -6.50 14.29 18.14
N PHE A 608 -6.98 14.42 19.37
CA PHE A 608 -7.39 15.69 19.95
C PHE A 608 -6.67 15.94 21.27
N LEU A 609 -6.47 17.21 21.60
CA LEU A 609 -5.87 17.66 22.84
C LEU A 609 -6.76 18.73 23.48
N HIS A 610 -7.30 18.43 24.66
CA HIS A 610 -8.20 19.31 25.40
C HIS A 610 -7.59 19.67 26.76
N ASP A 611 -7.56 20.96 27.07
CA ASP A 611 -7.03 21.47 28.33
C ASP A 611 -8.15 21.82 29.31
N TYR A 612 -7.88 21.56 30.59
CA TYR A 612 -8.77 21.80 31.71
C TYR A 612 -7.98 22.44 32.85
N ASN A 613 -8.61 23.38 33.56
CA ASN A 613 -7.94 24.17 34.58
C ASN A 613 -8.38 23.82 36.00
N THR A 614 -9.42 23.01 36.17
CA THR A 614 -10.00 22.68 37.48
C THR A 614 -10.34 21.20 37.58
N LEU A 615 -10.34 20.66 38.81
CA LEU A 615 -10.73 19.28 39.06
C LEU A 615 -12.16 18.97 38.59
N ALA A 616 -13.10 19.91 38.76
CA ALA A 616 -14.49 19.72 38.32
C ALA A 616 -14.59 19.57 36.79
N GLN A 617 -13.87 20.40 36.04
CA GLN A 617 -13.81 20.30 34.57
C GLN A 617 -13.21 18.96 34.14
N LEU A 618 -12.09 18.56 34.75
CA LEU A 618 -11.46 17.27 34.46
C LEU A 618 -12.41 16.11 34.74
N LYS A 619 -13.08 16.08 35.90
CA LYS A 619 -14.02 15.02 36.26
C LYS A 619 -15.20 14.92 35.29
N ASN A 620 -15.77 16.05 34.86
CA ASN A 620 -16.84 16.06 33.86
C ASN A 620 -16.37 15.51 32.50
N ALA A 621 -15.13 15.81 32.10
CA ALA A 621 -14.54 15.25 30.89
C ALA A 621 -14.34 13.73 31.00
N LEU A 622 -13.82 13.25 32.14
CA LEU A 622 -13.67 11.82 32.41
C LEU A 622 -15.01 11.08 32.46
N LEU A 623 -16.05 11.69 33.04
CA LEU A 623 -17.40 11.14 33.04
C LEU A 623 -17.95 11.04 31.61
N THR A 624 -17.68 12.03 30.77
CA THR A 624 -18.09 12.02 29.35
C THR A 624 -17.39 10.91 28.59
N LEU A 625 -16.07 10.72 28.81
CA LEU A 625 -15.30 9.62 28.25
C LEU A 625 -15.87 8.25 28.65
N LEU A 626 -16.21 8.07 29.93
CA LEU A 626 -16.81 6.83 30.42
C LEU A 626 -18.20 6.58 29.84
N THR A 627 -19.09 7.57 29.93
CA THR A 627 -20.53 7.38 29.63
C THR A 627 -20.85 7.37 28.14
N ARG A 628 -20.13 8.14 27.32
CA ARG A 628 -20.37 8.22 25.87
C ARG A 628 -19.46 7.31 25.06
N HIS A 629 -18.23 7.11 25.53
CA HIS A 629 -17.19 6.45 24.74
C HIS A 629 -16.67 5.15 25.36
N TYR A 630 -17.13 4.79 26.57
CA TYR A 630 -16.63 3.63 27.32
C TYR A 630 -15.10 3.67 27.51
N VAL A 631 -14.54 4.88 27.67
CA VAL A 631 -13.10 5.08 27.91
C VAL A 631 -12.85 5.23 29.40
N SER A 632 -12.15 4.27 29.98
CA SER A 632 -11.89 4.21 31.43
C SER A 632 -10.70 3.34 31.79
N ARG A 633 -10.23 3.47 33.04
CA ARG A 633 -9.14 2.62 33.55
C ARG A 633 -9.55 1.14 33.60
N TRP A 634 -10.83 0.85 33.89
CA TRP A 634 -11.36 -0.52 33.95
C TRP A 634 -11.43 -1.19 32.58
N ASN A 635 -11.59 -0.40 31.52
CA ASN A 635 -11.62 -0.87 30.14
C ASN A 635 -10.22 -0.91 29.50
N ASN A 636 -9.16 -0.65 30.26
CA ASN A 636 -7.76 -0.64 29.81
C ASN A 636 -7.48 0.30 28.60
N ASN A 637 -8.27 1.36 28.45
CA ASN A 637 -8.13 2.34 27.35
C ASN A 637 -8.02 3.79 27.84
N LEU A 638 -7.82 4.00 29.15
CA LEU A 638 -7.51 5.30 29.75
C LEU A 638 -6.24 5.20 30.61
N ILE A 639 -5.21 5.96 30.26
CA ILE A 639 -4.01 6.12 31.07
C ILE A 639 -4.02 7.48 31.75
N VAL A 640 -3.56 7.56 32.99
CA VAL A 640 -3.36 8.82 33.71
C VAL A 640 -1.90 8.94 34.10
N PHE A 641 -1.28 10.03 33.66
CA PHE A 641 0.11 10.36 33.93
C PHE A 641 0.19 11.62 34.80
N ILE A 642 0.98 11.50 35.86
CA ILE A 642 1.32 12.58 36.79
C ILE A 642 2.84 12.54 36.91
N PRO A 643 3.59 13.60 36.56
CA PRO A 643 5.04 13.60 36.73
C PRO A 643 5.40 13.48 38.20
N ASN A 644 6.61 12.99 38.48
CA ASN A 644 7.08 12.86 39.85
C ASN A 644 7.18 14.26 40.51
N GLN A 645 6.49 14.44 41.63
CA GLN A 645 6.35 15.73 42.30
C GLN A 645 5.92 15.54 43.76
N ASP A 646 6.24 16.52 44.60
CA ASP A 646 5.99 16.48 46.05
C ASP A 646 4.51 16.24 46.40
N GLU A 647 3.59 16.80 45.61
CA GLU A 647 2.15 16.71 45.85
C GLU A 647 1.47 15.53 45.13
N ILE A 648 2.22 14.57 44.56
CA ILE A 648 1.64 13.47 43.78
C ILE A 648 0.57 12.68 44.54
N SER A 649 0.77 12.41 45.84
CA SER A 649 -0.19 11.71 46.69
C SER A 649 -1.47 12.53 46.91
N ALA A 650 -1.35 13.86 47.02
CA ALA A 650 -2.50 14.74 47.15
C ALA A 650 -3.31 14.76 45.85
N ILE A 651 -2.64 14.85 44.70
CA ILE A 651 -3.28 14.82 43.38
C ILE A 651 -4.01 13.49 43.16
N LYS A 652 -3.37 12.35 43.47
CA LYS A 652 -4.01 11.02 43.39
C LYS A 652 -5.27 10.94 44.24
N ASN A 653 -5.22 11.40 45.49
CA ASN A 653 -6.38 11.43 46.38
C ASN A 653 -7.53 12.30 45.84
N LEU A 654 -7.24 13.42 45.16
CA LEU A 654 -8.26 14.27 44.54
C LEU A 654 -8.96 13.58 43.37
N LEU A 655 -8.21 12.76 42.61
CA LEU A 655 -8.73 11.98 41.48
C LEU A 655 -9.53 10.74 41.92
N GLU A 656 -9.22 10.15 43.08
CA GLU A 656 -9.90 8.94 43.59
C GLU A 656 -11.21 9.23 44.34
N LYS A 657 -11.35 10.40 44.98
CA LYS A 657 -12.48 10.75 45.86
C LYS A 657 -13.80 11.11 45.13
N GLY A 658 -14.09 10.48 44.00
CA GLY A 658 -15.33 10.66 43.23
C GLY A 658 -15.05 10.66 41.74
#